data_AF-A0A550G7Y7-F1
#
_entry.id   AF-A0A550G7Y7-F1
#
_cell.length_a   1.000
_cell.length_b   1.000
_cell.length_c   1.000
_cell.angle_alpha   90.00
_cell.angle_beta   90.00
_cell.angle_gamma   90.00
#
_symmetry.space_group_name_H-M   'P 1'
#
loop_
_entity.id
_entity.type
_entity.pdbx_description
1 polymer ?
#
loop_
_entity_poly.entity_id
_entity_poly.type
_entity_poly.pdbx_seq_one_letter_code
_entity_poly.pdbx_strand_id
1 'polypeptide(L)'
;MTDDSKSPGMGGVNEQATGRPMSIRDWWPNQLNLKVLHQNCPLASPMGREFDYAKEFKSLDFAAVKKDLEALMTRSQDWWPADFGHYGPLLIRMAWHSAGTYRMGDGRGGAGSGQQRFPPLNSWPDNANLDKARRLLWPIKQKYGRKISWADLMILAGNVALESMGFKTYGFAGGREDAWEPDEVYWGSESTWLEDKRYSGDRNLENPLAAVQMGLIYVNPEGPNGNPDPVAAARDIRETFARMAMNDEETVALIAGGHSFGKTHGAGPASHVGPEPEAAPIEEQGLGWKSSFGTGKGGDTITSGLEVTWTPTPTKWSNNFFRVLFSYEWELTKSPAGAYQWRPKGGEGAGTIPDAHDTSKRHAPTMLTTDLSLRFDPVYEKISRHFYEHPDQFADAFARAWFKLTHRDMGPRARYLGPEVPKEDLIWQDPIPAVNHKLVDAKDIAALKKKILASGLSVSELVSTAWASASTFRGSDKRGGANGARIRLAPQKDWEVNQPAELANVLKTLEGIQGEFNSTASGGKKISLADLIVLAGCAGVEEAAKKAGHEVTVPFSPGRMDASQEQTDVASFVVLEPKADGFRNYQKTRYAVSAEELLIDKAQLLKLTAPEMTVLIGGMRVLDTNVGHTRHGVFTKRPGSLTNDFFVNLLDMGTEWKAASKDANLFEGHNRRTGELRWTGTRVDLIFGSNSQLRAISEVYASADAEKKFVQDFVAAWNKVMNLDRFDLTRS
;
A
#
# COMPACT_ATOMS: atom_id res chain seq x y z
N MET A 1 12.29 18.24 -33.64
CA MET A 1 13.71 17.82 -33.60
C MET A 1 14.07 17.71 -32.14
N THR A 2 13.94 16.50 -31.60
CA THR A 2 14.32 16.15 -30.23
C THR A 2 15.60 15.34 -30.36
N ASP A 3 16.70 15.88 -29.87
CA ASP A 3 17.99 15.20 -29.84
C ASP A 3 18.01 14.20 -28.68
N ASP A 4 18.10 12.93 -29.03
CA ASP A 4 18.47 11.84 -28.13
C ASP A 4 19.97 11.94 -27.83
N SER A 5 20.31 12.10 -26.55
CA SER A 5 21.68 12.05 -26.05
C SER A 5 22.23 10.62 -26.10
N LYS A 6 22.91 10.31 -27.20
CA LYS A 6 23.79 9.13 -27.29
C LYS A 6 24.99 9.30 -26.35
N SER A 7 25.17 8.35 -25.44
CA SER A 7 26.46 8.14 -24.76
C SER A 7 27.52 7.64 -25.77
N PRO A 8 28.79 8.08 -25.72
CA PRO A 8 29.81 7.64 -26.66
C PRO A 8 30.47 6.33 -26.17
N GLY A 9 30.13 5.21 -26.82
CA GLY A 9 30.85 3.95 -26.68
C GLY A 9 31.83 3.72 -27.84
N MET A 10 33.11 3.48 -27.56
CA MET A 10 34.06 2.91 -28.51
C MET A 10 34.16 1.40 -28.31
N GLY A 11 34.05 0.64 -29.41
CA GLY A 11 34.40 -0.79 -29.47
C GLY A 11 33.34 -1.62 -30.18
N GLY A 12 33.49 -1.81 -31.48
CA GLY A 12 32.46 -2.36 -32.36
C GLY A 12 32.12 -3.84 -32.13
N VAL A 13 30.81 -4.08 -32.04
CA VAL A 13 30.17 -5.32 -32.50
C VAL A 13 28.98 -4.89 -33.36
N ASN A 14 28.86 -5.50 -34.53
CA ASN A 14 27.82 -5.24 -35.52
C ASN A 14 26.46 -5.76 -34.99
N GLU A 15 25.78 -4.98 -34.15
CA GLU A 15 24.41 -5.28 -33.77
C GLU A 15 23.46 -4.80 -34.86
N GLN A 16 22.78 -5.75 -35.49
CA GLN A 16 21.70 -5.47 -36.42
C GLN A 16 20.68 -4.54 -35.77
N ALA A 17 20.43 -3.42 -36.44
CA ALA A 17 19.38 -2.46 -36.11
C ALA A 17 17.99 -3.11 -36.25
N THR A 18 17.55 -3.84 -35.24
CA THR A 18 16.12 -4.08 -35.00
C THR A 18 15.73 -3.20 -33.82
N GLY A 19 15.12 -2.04 -34.11
CA GLY A 19 14.60 -1.16 -33.06
C GLY A 19 13.66 -1.90 -32.12
N ARG A 20 13.59 -1.47 -30.84
CA ARG A 20 12.67 -2.02 -29.84
C ARG A 20 11.26 -2.12 -30.45
N PRO A 21 10.58 -3.30 -30.37
CA PRO A 21 9.21 -3.41 -30.85
C PRO A 21 8.31 -2.38 -30.15
N MET A 22 7.60 -1.57 -30.93
CA MET A 22 6.64 -0.60 -30.41
C MET A 22 5.49 -1.35 -29.72
N SER A 23 5.20 -0.99 -28.48
CA SER A 23 4.06 -1.48 -27.72
C SER A 23 2.79 -0.70 -28.08
N ILE A 24 1.62 -1.24 -27.73
CA ILE A 24 0.33 -0.56 -27.93
C ILE A 24 0.30 0.81 -27.24
N ARG A 25 0.94 0.94 -26.07
CA ARG A 25 1.04 2.22 -25.34
C ARG A 25 1.89 3.26 -26.06
N ASP A 26 2.87 2.84 -26.86
CA ASP A 26 3.69 3.79 -27.62
C ASP A 26 2.88 4.45 -28.74
N TRP A 27 1.85 3.76 -29.26
CA TRP A 27 0.89 4.32 -30.22
C TRP A 27 -0.23 5.11 -29.56
N TRP A 28 -0.74 4.63 -28.41
CA TRP A 28 -1.84 5.24 -27.67
C TRP A 28 -1.45 5.45 -26.19
N PRO A 29 -0.67 6.50 -25.88
CA PRO A 29 -0.13 6.71 -24.53
C PRO A 29 -1.22 6.97 -23.49
N ASN A 30 -2.34 7.55 -23.90
CA ASN A 30 -3.50 7.82 -23.05
C ASN A 30 -4.52 6.66 -23.04
N GLN A 31 -4.15 5.47 -23.54
CA GLN A 31 -5.03 4.31 -23.48
C GLN A 31 -5.15 3.80 -22.04
N LEU A 32 -6.39 3.60 -21.62
CA LEU A 32 -6.74 3.07 -20.31
C LEU A 32 -6.03 1.75 -19.99
N ASN A 33 -5.35 1.68 -18.84
CA ASN A 33 -4.55 0.53 -18.43
C ASN A 33 -5.36 -0.52 -17.65
N LEU A 34 -5.81 -1.59 -18.32
CA LEU A 34 -6.45 -2.72 -17.64
C LEU A 34 -5.48 -3.74 -17.03
N LYS A 35 -4.17 -3.68 -17.33
CA LYS A 35 -3.21 -4.68 -16.84
C LYS A 35 -3.17 -4.75 -15.31
N VAL A 36 -3.37 -3.60 -14.65
CA VAL A 36 -3.42 -3.48 -13.18
C VAL A 36 -4.53 -4.33 -12.53
N LEU A 37 -5.58 -4.69 -13.28
CA LEU A 37 -6.67 -5.58 -12.82
C LEU A 37 -6.38 -7.07 -13.04
N HIS A 38 -5.23 -7.39 -13.64
CA HIS A 38 -4.78 -8.75 -13.91
C HIS A 38 -3.47 -9.09 -13.20
N GLN A 39 -2.94 -8.18 -12.37
CA GLN A 39 -1.74 -8.39 -11.58
C GLN A 39 -1.97 -9.36 -10.43
N ASN A 40 -0.88 -10.01 -10.02
CA ASN A 40 -0.82 -11.05 -9.00
C ASN A 40 -1.88 -12.14 -9.23
N CYS A 41 -2.16 -12.42 -10.51
CA CYS A 41 -3.07 -13.47 -10.92
C CYS A 41 -2.56 -14.83 -10.40
N PRO A 42 -3.44 -15.76 -9.97
CA PRO A 42 -3.01 -17.10 -9.56
C PRO A 42 -2.18 -17.85 -10.61
N LEU A 43 -2.27 -17.48 -11.89
CA LEU A 43 -1.46 -18.04 -12.98
C LEU A 43 0.00 -17.60 -12.96
N ALA A 44 0.32 -16.43 -12.39
CA ALA A 44 1.70 -15.94 -12.24
C ALA A 44 2.41 -16.56 -11.03
N SER A 45 1.65 -17.17 -10.10
CA SER A 45 2.21 -17.77 -8.89
C SER A 45 2.71 -19.20 -9.15
N PRO A 46 3.98 -19.52 -8.82
CA PRO A 46 4.52 -20.88 -8.90
C PRO A 46 4.06 -21.79 -7.75
N MET A 47 3.31 -21.27 -6.77
CA MET A 47 2.94 -22.03 -5.56
C MET A 47 1.73 -22.96 -5.78
N GLY A 48 0.97 -22.75 -6.86
CA GLY A 48 -0.30 -23.44 -7.12
C GLY A 48 -1.49 -22.81 -6.40
N ARG A 49 -2.70 -23.10 -6.88
CA ARG A 49 -3.96 -22.47 -6.41
C ARG A 49 -4.35 -22.85 -4.97
N GLU A 50 -3.94 -24.03 -4.52
CA GLU A 50 -4.28 -24.57 -3.19
C GLU A 50 -3.26 -24.19 -2.11
N PHE A 51 -2.24 -23.40 -2.44
CA PHE A 51 -1.22 -23.00 -1.49
C PHE A 51 -1.77 -22.03 -0.42
N ASP A 52 -1.64 -22.41 0.84
CA ASP A 52 -1.96 -21.58 2.00
C ASP A 52 -0.69 -21.25 2.78
N TYR A 53 -0.20 -20.03 2.58
CA TYR A 53 0.99 -19.54 3.28
C TYR A 53 0.81 -19.50 4.80
N ALA A 54 -0.38 -19.16 5.30
CA ALA A 54 -0.61 -19.07 6.74
C ALA A 54 -0.49 -20.43 7.41
N LYS A 55 -0.95 -21.50 6.74
CA LYS A 55 -0.76 -22.88 7.18
C LYS A 55 0.72 -23.29 7.17
N GLU A 56 1.45 -22.96 6.10
CA GLU A 56 2.87 -23.29 5.97
C GLU A 56 3.73 -22.56 7.00
N PHE A 57 3.49 -21.27 7.22
CA PHE A 57 4.18 -20.46 8.23
C PHE A 57 3.93 -20.97 9.65
N LYS A 58 2.71 -21.42 9.98
CA LYS A 58 2.43 -22.05 11.29
C LYS A 58 3.26 -23.31 11.54
N SER A 59 3.77 -23.96 10.49
CA SER A 59 4.64 -25.14 10.58
C SER A 59 6.14 -24.82 10.56
N LEU A 60 6.51 -23.54 10.54
CA LEU A 60 7.88 -23.06 10.54
C LEU A 60 8.50 -23.22 11.94
N ASP A 61 9.73 -23.72 11.99
CA ASP A 61 10.55 -23.61 13.21
C ASP A 61 11.08 -22.17 13.31
N PHE A 62 10.24 -21.30 13.89
CA PHE A 62 10.50 -19.86 13.97
C PHE A 62 11.77 -19.55 14.80
N ALA A 63 12.02 -20.31 15.87
CA ALA A 63 13.21 -20.14 16.70
C ALA A 63 14.49 -20.50 15.94
N ALA A 64 14.47 -21.59 15.15
CA ALA A 64 15.61 -21.94 14.31
C ALA A 64 15.91 -20.87 13.24
N VAL A 65 14.88 -20.28 12.63
CA VAL A 65 15.08 -19.17 11.66
C VAL A 65 15.76 -17.98 12.32
N LYS A 66 15.31 -17.55 13.51
CA LYS A 66 15.94 -16.44 14.24
C LYS A 66 17.39 -16.76 14.59
N LYS A 67 17.68 -17.98 15.04
CA LYS A 67 19.05 -18.43 15.34
C LYS A 67 19.96 -18.40 14.11
N ASP A 68 19.46 -18.85 12.96
CA ASP A 68 20.22 -18.81 11.71
C ASP A 68 20.46 -17.37 11.23
N LEU A 69 19.47 -16.49 11.40
CA LEU A 69 19.61 -15.05 11.11
C LEU A 69 20.65 -14.39 12.03
N GLU A 70 20.62 -14.67 13.33
CA GLU A 70 21.60 -14.17 14.30
C GLU A 70 23.02 -14.64 13.94
N ALA A 71 23.17 -15.92 13.57
CA ALA A 71 24.47 -16.46 13.12
C ALA A 71 24.95 -15.82 11.81
N LEU A 72 24.03 -15.51 10.88
CA LEU A 72 24.36 -14.80 9.64
C LEU A 72 24.93 -13.41 9.93
N MET A 73 24.44 -12.71 10.96
CA MET A 73 24.86 -11.33 11.26
C MET A 73 26.37 -11.18 11.37
N THR A 74 27.07 -12.16 11.94
CA THR A 74 28.53 -12.10 12.15
C THR A 74 29.34 -12.99 11.20
N ARG A 75 28.67 -13.69 10.27
CA ARG A 75 29.32 -14.56 9.29
C ARG A 75 29.61 -13.79 8.01
N SER A 76 30.59 -12.90 8.07
CA SER A 76 31.06 -12.11 6.93
C SER A 76 31.36 -12.98 5.70
N GLN A 77 30.96 -12.49 4.53
CA GLN A 77 31.16 -13.11 3.23
C GLN A 77 32.18 -12.30 2.44
N ASP A 78 33.18 -12.95 1.84
CA ASP A 78 34.25 -12.25 1.12
C ASP A 78 33.75 -11.42 -0.07
N TRP A 79 32.66 -11.83 -0.71
CA TRP A 79 32.05 -11.09 -1.82
C TRP A 79 31.35 -9.80 -1.37
N TRP A 80 31.04 -9.66 -0.08
CA TRP A 80 30.49 -8.43 0.51
C TRP A 80 30.82 -8.33 2.00
N PRO A 81 32.06 -7.95 2.40
CA PRO A 81 32.48 -7.99 3.79
C PRO A 81 31.60 -7.17 4.74
N ALA A 82 31.31 -7.71 5.92
CA ALA A 82 30.49 -7.01 6.92
C ALA A 82 31.25 -5.85 7.58
N ASP A 83 30.66 -4.65 7.56
CA ASP A 83 31.16 -3.52 8.36
C ASP A 83 31.20 -3.89 9.84
N PHE A 84 32.31 -3.58 10.51
CA PHE A 84 32.51 -3.87 11.94
C PHE A 84 32.34 -5.37 12.29
N GLY A 85 32.44 -6.26 11.29
CA GLY A 85 32.16 -7.69 11.44
C GLY A 85 30.69 -8.04 11.67
N HIS A 86 29.73 -7.15 11.38
CA HIS A 86 28.31 -7.36 11.65
C HIS A 86 27.38 -6.79 10.56
N TYR A 87 26.55 -7.61 9.90
CA TYR A 87 25.58 -7.19 8.88
C TYR A 87 24.30 -6.55 9.43
N GLY A 88 24.09 -6.58 10.75
CA GLY A 88 22.89 -6.05 11.39
C GLY A 88 22.43 -4.69 10.86
N PRO A 89 23.28 -3.66 10.80
CA PRO A 89 22.87 -2.34 10.30
C PRO A 89 22.41 -2.35 8.83
N LEU A 90 23.06 -3.14 7.97
CA LEU A 90 22.64 -3.32 6.57
C LEU A 90 21.26 -3.97 6.47
N LEU A 91 20.97 -4.96 7.33
CA LEU A 91 19.68 -5.66 7.35
C LEU A 91 18.57 -4.82 8.00
N ILE A 92 18.89 -3.93 8.96
CA ILE A 92 17.96 -2.90 9.45
C ILE A 92 17.59 -1.96 8.30
N ARG A 93 18.57 -1.43 7.55
CA ARG A 93 18.31 -0.60 6.37
C ARG A 93 17.44 -1.34 5.35
N MET A 94 17.74 -2.60 5.05
CA MET A 94 16.94 -3.38 4.11
C MET A 94 15.46 -3.49 4.55
N ALA A 95 15.21 -3.80 5.83
CA ALA A 95 13.86 -3.88 6.37
C ALA A 95 13.15 -2.51 6.39
N TRP A 96 13.87 -1.45 6.80
CA TRP A 96 13.41 -0.06 6.74
C TRP A 96 12.99 0.32 5.31
N HIS A 97 13.83 0.10 4.32
CA HIS A 97 13.55 0.42 2.91
C HIS A 97 12.44 -0.45 2.33
N SER A 98 12.31 -1.70 2.78
CA SER A 98 11.22 -2.57 2.33
C SER A 98 9.88 -2.04 2.81
N ALA A 99 9.79 -1.58 4.07
CA ALA A 99 8.56 -1.04 4.64
C ALA A 99 8.33 0.44 4.30
N GLY A 100 9.41 1.17 4.02
CA GLY A 100 9.48 2.63 3.90
C GLY A 100 8.88 3.19 2.62
N THR A 101 8.39 2.39 1.69
CA THR A 101 7.74 2.89 0.46
C THR A 101 6.24 3.11 0.61
N TYR A 102 5.67 2.75 1.78
CA TYR A 102 4.23 2.82 2.05
C TYR A 102 3.71 4.26 2.03
N ARG A 103 2.50 4.46 1.48
CA ARG A 103 1.84 5.77 1.44
C ARG A 103 0.42 5.63 1.97
N MET A 104 0.05 6.44 2.96
CA MET A 104 -1.28 6.35 3.56
C MET A 104 -2.40 6.72 2.59
N GLY A 105 -2.11 7.57 1.59
CA GLY A 105 -3.09 8.08 0.63
C GLY A 105 -3.79 6.99 -0.17
N ASP A 106 -3.08 5.94 -0.58
CA ASP A 106 -3.66 4.80 -1.32
C ASP A 106 -3.27 3.42 -0.74
N GLY A 107 -2.51 3.40 0.35
CA GLY A 107 -2.07 2.19 1.04
C GLY A 107 -1.02 1.38 0.28
N ARG A 108 -0.55 1.84 -0.89
CA ARG A 108 0.44 1.12 -1.72
C ARG A 108 1.86 1.36 -1.24
N GLY A 109 2.77 0.52 -1.74
CA GLY A 109 4.13 0.39 -1.20
C GLY A 109 4.12 -0.47 0.07
N GLY A 110 5.19 -0.35 0.85
CA GLY A 110 5.37 -1.14 2.06
C GLY A 110 5.96 -2.54 1.81
N ALA A 111 6.08 -3.30 2.88
CA ALA A 111 6.74 -4.59 2.93
C ALA A 111 5.80 -5.78 2.68
N GLY A 112 4.48 -5.54 2.62
CA GLY A 112 3.43 -6.57 2.66
C GLY A 112 3.47 -7.66 1.60
N SER A 113 4.23 -7.48 0.51
CA SER A 113 4.35 -8.42 -0.62
C SER A 113 5.80 -8.68 -1.08
N GLY A 114 6.79 -8.06 -0.43
CA GLY A 114 8.21 -8.27 -0.77
C GLY A 114 8.66 -7.62 -2.09
N GLN A 115 8.01 -6.53 -2.52
CA GLN A 115 8.26 -5.85 -3.79
C GLN A 115 9.67 -5.28 -3.96
N GLN A 116 10.46 -5.11 -2.89
CA GLN A 116 11.87 -4.70 -2.99
C GLN A 116 12.73 -5.66 -3.84
N ARG A 117 12.23 -6.87 -4.13
CA ARG A 117 12.86 -7.85 -5.01
C ARG A 117 12.65 -7.57 -6.50
N PHE A 118 11.71 -6.71 -6.86
CA PHE A 118 11.27 -6.46 -8.23
C PHE A 118 11.46 -4.99 -8.62
N PRO A 119 11.49 -4.68 -9.93
CA PRO A 119 11.49 -3.31 -10.40
C PRO A 119 10.19 -2.57 -10.03
N PRO A 120 10.23 -1.24 -9.90
CA PRO A 120 11.44 -0.42 -9.96
C PRO A 120 12.25 -0.44 -8.65
N LEU A 121 11.67 -0.96 -7.56
CA LEU A 121 12.25 -0.85 -6.21
C LEU A 121 13.61 -1.54 -6.07
N ASN A 122 13.83 -2.68 -6.73
CA ASN A 122 15.10 -3.38 -6.68
C ASN A 122 16.28 -2.57 -7.26
N SER A 123 16.00 -1.48 -7.96
CA SER A 123 16.94 -0.67 -8.75
C SER A 123 16.85 0.83 -8.47
N TRP A 124 16.01 1.25 -7.53
CA TRP A 124 16.01 2.64 -7.04
C TRP A 124 17.39 3.03 -6.50
N PRO A 125 17.87 4.26 -6.75
CA PRO A 125 19.15 4.73 -6.21
C PRO A 125 19.25 4.57 -4.68
N ASP A 126 18.17 4.86 -3.95
CA ASP A 126 18.15 4.74 -2.50
C ASP A 126 18.17 3.28 -2.01
N ASN A 127 17.94 2.31 -2.90
CA ASN A 127 18.07 0.88 -2.61
C ASN A 127 19.42 0.28 -3.06
N ALA A 128 20.38 1.12 -3.44
CA ALA A 128 21.73 0.70 -3.79
C ALA A 128 22.32 -0.25 -2.73
N ASN A 129 22.93 -1.33 -3.20
CA ASN A 129 23.52 -2.43 -2.42
C ASN A 129 22.55 -3.24 -1.54
N LEU A 130 21.24 -2.97 -1.55
CA LEU A 130 20.27 -3.86 -0.88
C LEU A 130 20.02 -5.15 -1.66
N ASP A 131 20.42 -5.23 -2.94
CA ASP A 131 20.57 -6.49 -3.67
C ASP A 131 21.57 -7.43 -2.97
N LYS A 132 22.69 -6.89 -2.43
CA LYS A 132 23.65 -7.65 -1.61
C LYS A 132 23.01 -8.12 -0.31
N ALA A 133 22.26 -7.25 0.38
CA ALA A 133 21.55 -7.58 1.61
C ALA A 133 20.56 -8.75 1.41
N ARG A 134 19.74 -8.69 0.36
CA ARG A 134 18.81 -9.78 0.01
C ARG A 134 19.56 -11.06 -0.39
N ARG A 135 20.69 -10.95 -1.09
CA ARG A 135 21.51 -12.10 -1.47
C ARG A 135 22.14 -12.81 -0.25
N LEU A 136 22.50 -12.09 0.81
CA LEU A 136 22.97 -12.67 2.08
C LEU A 136 21.91 -13.55 2.75
N LEU A 137 20.62 -13.22 2.58
CA LEU A 137 19.49 -13.96 3.14
C LEU A 137 19.08 -15.19 2.32
N TRP A 138 19.57 -15.34 1.09
CA TRP A 138 19.20 -16.44 0.21
C TRP A 138 19.40 -17.83 0.83
N PRO A 139 20.54 -18.16 1.49
CA PRO A 139 20.73 -19.47 2.10
C PRO A 139 19.67 -19.80 3.17
N ILE A 140 19.18 -18.80 3.90
CA ILE A 140 18.10 -18.96 4.88
C ILE A 140 16.77 -19.19 4.16
N LYS A 141 16.43 -18.36 3.16
CA LYS A 141 15.24 -18.58 2.33
C LYS A 141 15.23 -19.97 1.70
N GLN A 142 16.38 -20.42 1.19
CA GLN A 142 16.57 -21.72 0.58
C GLN A 142 16.33 -22.84 1.60
N LYS A 143 16.90 -22.74 2.81
CA LYS A 143 16.75 -23.73 3.88
C LYS A 143 15.30 -23.90 4.34
N TYR A 144 14.55 -22.80 4.49
CA TYR A 144 13.18 -22.82 5.03
C TYR A 144 12.09 -22.84 3.96
N GLY A 145 12.45 -22.64 2.69
CA GLY A 145 11.57 -22.83 1.53
C GLY A 145 10.27 -22.04 1.63
N ARG A 146 9.15 -22.71 1.33
CA ARG A 146 7.81 -22.09 1.29
C ARG A 146 7.24 -21.66 2.66
N LYS A 147 7.85 -22.11 3.76
CA LYS A 147 7.36 -21.86 5.12
C LYS A 147 7.64 -20.43 5.60
N ILE A 148 8.54 -19.72 4.93
CA ILE A 148 8.77 -18.29 5.14
C ILE A 148 8.88 -17.60 3.79
N SER A 149 8.07 -16.56 3.58
CA SER A 149 8.12 -15.71 2.38
C SER A 149 9.35 -14.81 2.44
N TRP A 150 9.76 -14.27 1.30
CA TRP A 150 10.75 -13.19 1.28
C TRP A 150 10.24 -11.94 1.98
N ALA A 151 8.95 -11.62 1.83
CA ALA A 151 8.32 -10.50 2.50
C ALA A 151 8.47 -10.56 4.03
N ASP A 152 8.20 -11.72 4.64
CA ASP A 152 8.40 -11.91 6.09
C ASP A 152 9.89 -12.00 6.45
N LEU A 153 10.71 -12.70 5.66
CA LEU A 153 12.14 -12.89 5.95
C LEU A 153 12.92 -11.56 5.97
N MET A 154 12.62 -10.63 5.05
CA MET A 154 13.31 -9.34 5.02
C MET A 154 13.05 -8.53 6.29
N ILE A 155 11.80 -8.55 6.79
CA ILE A 155 11.41 -7.84 8.01
C ILE A 155 11.95 -8.54 9.25
N LEU A 156 11.84 -9.87 9.31
CA LEU A 156 12.37 -10.65 10.42
C LEU A 156 13.88 -10.47 10.56
N ALA A 157 14.62 -10.38 9.44
CA ALA A 157 16.06 -10.10 9.46
C ALA A 157 16.38 -8.74 10.11
N GLY A 158 15.60 -7.70 9.84
CA GLY A 158 15.73 -6.40 10.51
C GLY A 158 15.44 -6.47 12.01
N ASN A 159 14.39 -7.19 12.41
CA ASN A 159 14.08 -7.42 13.84
C ASN A 159 15.21 -8.17 14.56
N VAL A 160 15.68 -9.29 13.99
CA VAL A 160 16.77 -10.07 14.59
C VAL A 160 18.07 -9.28 14.62
N ALA A 161 18.33 -8.43 13.62
CA ALA A 161 19.48 -7.53 13.62
C ALA A 161 19.44 -6.57 14.83
N LEU A 162 18.30 -5.93 15.08
CA LEU A 162 18.11 -5.08 16.26
C LEU A 162 18.35 -5.85 17.57
N GLU A 163 17.76 -7.04 17.69
CA GLU A 163 17.87 -7.90 18.87
C GLU A 163 19.31 -8.35 19.13
N SER A 164 20.02 -8.82 18.10
CA SER A 164 21.42 -9.25 18.18
C SER A 164 22.37 -8.13 18.60
N MET A 165 22.00 -6.87 18.34
CA MET A 165 22.76 -5.68 18.71
C MET A 165 22.28 -5.05 20.03
N GLY A 166 21.41 -5.74 20.79
CA GLY A 166 21.01 -5.36 22.14
C GLY A 166 19.78 -4.46 22.23
N PHE A 167 19.00 -4.30 21.16
CA PHE A 167 17.71 -3.60 21.20
C PHE A 167 16.55 -4.58 21.34
N LYS A 168 15.67 -4.36 22.31
CA LYS A 168 14.46 -5.18 22.47
C LYS A 168 13.34 -4.66 21.58
N THR A 169 12.97 -5.41 20.55
CA THR A 169 11.85 -5.08 19.68
C THR A 169 10.51 -5.23 20.42
N TYR A 170 9.48 -4.53 19.93
CA TYR A 170 8.12 -4.65 20.49
C TYR A 170 7.48 -6.01 20.19
N GLY A 171 7.87 -6.63 19.07
CA GLY A 171 7.46 -7.96 18.64
C GLY A 171 7.54 -8.13 17.12
N PHE A 172 7.02 -9.23 16.61
CA PHE A 172 6.99 -9.56 15.18
C PHE A 172 5.76 -10.38 14.81
N ALA A 173 5.19 -10.12 13.64
CA ALA A 173 4.19 -10.97 13.01
C ALA A 173 4.61 -11.32 11.57
N GLY A 174 4.49 -12.61 11.24
CA GLY A 174 4.48 -13.11 9.87
C GLY A 174 3.07 -13.11 9.27
N GLY A 175 2.96 -13.52 8.01
CA GLY A 175 1.69 -13.57 7.27
C GLY A 175 1.69 -12.73 5.98
N ARG A 176 2.86 -12.25 5.55
CA ARG A 176 3.03 -11.58 4.24
C ARG A 176 3.25 -12.64 3.16
N GLU A 177 2.37 -12.69 2.17
CA GLU A 177 2.53 -13.59 1.02
C GLU A 177 3.46 -12.93 -0.02
N ASP A 178 4.33 -13.72 -0.65
CA ASP A 178 5.21 -13.21 -1.70
C ASP A 178 4.42 -12.85 -2.97
N ALA A 179 4.73 -11.68 -3.54
CA ALA A 179 4.41 -11.38 -4.93
C ALA A 179 5.39 -12.07 -5.89
N TRP A 180 4.93 -12.23 -7.13
CA TRP A 180 5.66 -12.90 -8.23
C TRP A 180 5.89 -12.01 -9.44
N GLU A 181 5.35 -10.79 -9.42
CA GLU A 181 5.57 -9.77 -10.44
C GLU A 181 5.54 -8.37 -9.81
N PRO A 182 6.11 -7.36 -10.49
CA PRO A 182 6.02 -5.96 -10.06
C PRO A 182 4.58 -5.48 -9.90
N ASP A 183 4.30 -4.72 -8.83
CA ASP A 183 3.06 -3.98 -8.71
C ASP A 183 3.08 -2.71 -9.59
N GLU A 184 1.96 -2.37 -10.22
CA GLU A 184 1.84 -1.12 -10.99
C GLU A 184 1.42 0.00 -10.04
N VAL A 185 2.39 0.83 -9.65
CA VAL A 185 2.21 1.91 -8.68
C VAL A 185 2.67 3.23 -9.31
N TYR A 186 1.84 4.27 -9.15
CA TYR A 186 2.25 5.63 -9.51
C TYR A 186 3.28 6.16 -8.50
N TRP A 187 4.57 6.09 -8.86
CA TRP A 187 5.70 6.60 -8.07
C TRP A 187 6.06 8.07 -8.36
N GLY A 188 5.39 8.68 -9.34
CA GLY A 188 5.65 10.01 -9.86
C GLY A 188 5.68 10.02 -11.39
N SER A 189 5.68 11.21 -11.98
CA SER A 189 5.66 11.41 -13.44
C SER A 189 7.05 11.65 -14.04
N GLU A 190 8.09 11.66 -13.22
CA GLU A 190 9.46 11.91 -13.65
C GLU A 190 9.98 10.80 -14.58
N SER A 191 10.80 11.22 -15.55
CA SER A 191 11.51 10.30 -16.46
C SER A 191 12.96 10.08 -16.06
N THR A 192 13.46 10.77 -15.02
CA THR A 192 14.85 10.70 -14.54
C THR A 192 14.88 10.39 -13.05
N TRP A 193 15.79 9.52 -12.63
CA TRP A 193 16.03 9.24 -11.21
C TRP A 193 16.50 10.49 -10.48
N LEU A 194 16.06 10.64 -9.22
CA LEU A 194 16.36 11.77 -8.33
C LEU A 194 15.85 13.14 -8.83
N GLU A 195 14.96 13.17 -9.83
CA GLU A 195 14.23 14.39 -10.19
C GLU A 195 13.05 14.64 -9.23
N ASP A 196 12.66 15.90 -9.07
CA ASP A 196 11.63 16.38 -8.13
C ASP A 196 10.45 17.10 -8.80
N LYS A 197 10.09 16.75 -10.06
CA LYS A 197 8.91 17.30 -10.78
C LYS A 197 7.57 16.77 -10.21
N ARG A 198 7.39 16.95 -8.90
CA ARG A 198 6.27 16.52 -8.07
C ARG A 198 5.80 17.58 -7.09
N TYR A 199 6.36 18.79 -7.17
CA TYR A 199 5.99 19.91 -6.33
C TYR A 199 5.19 20.96 -7.11
N SER A 200 4.26 21.62 -6.41
CA SER A 200 3.52 22.78 -6.91
C SER A 200 3.45 23.86 -5.84
N GLY A 201 3.33 25.13 -6.24
CA GLY A 201 3.25 26.26 -5.31
C GLY A 201 4.44 26.31 -4.34
N ASP A 202 4.16 26.50 -3.05
CA ASP A 202 5.16 26.52 -1.98
C ASP A 202 5.51 25.11 -1.48
N ARG A 203 6.21 24.33 -2.33
CA ARG A 203 6.61 22.93 -2.07
C ARG A 203 5.46 22.01 -1.63
N ASN A 204 4.27 22.17 -2.22
CA ASN A 204 3.19 21.21 -2.04
C ASN A 204 3.48 19.94 -2.84
N LEU A 205 3.85 18.87 -2.14
CA LEU A 205 4.10 17.56 -2.74
C LEU A 205 2.82 16.96 -3.33
N GLU A 206 2.89 16.46 -4.56
CA GLU A 206 1.78 15.85 -5.27
C GLU A 206 1.19 14.65 -4.48
N ASN A 207 -0.14 14.56 -4.39
CA ASN A 207 -0.80 13.41 -3.78
C ASN A 207 -0.95 12.28 -4.82
N PRO A 208 -0.68 11.00 -4.49
CA PRO A 208 -0.45 10.45 -3.15
C PRO A 208 1.03 10.19 -2.82
N LEU A 209 1.98 10.87 -3.46
CA LEU A 209 3.42 10.63 -3.27
C LEU A 209 3.85 10.97 -1.83
N ALA A 210 4.83 10.23 -1.31
CA ALA A 210 5.39 10.43 0.03
C ALA A 210 6.92 10.50 0.04
N ALA A 211 7.55 10.73 -1.12
CA ALA A 211 8.99 10.90 -1.25
C ALA A 211 9.28 12.18 -2.04
N VAL A 212 10.37 12.89 -1.69
CA VAL A 212 10.70 14.20 -2.27
C VAL A 212 11.29 14.13 -3.69
N GLN A 213 11.83 12.97 -4.08
CA GLN A 213 12.43 12.74 -5.39
C GLN A 213 12.13 11.31 -5.87
N MET A 214 12.12 11.12 -7.18
CA MET A 214 11.92 9.80 -7.77
C MET A 214 13.09 8.86 -7.41
N GLY A 215 12.79 7.71 -6.81
CA GLY A 215 13.81 6.74 -6.43
C GLY A 215 14.38 6.89 -5.01
N LEU A 216 13.86 7.84 -4.22
CA LEU A 216 14.12 7.93 -2.77
C LEU A 216 13.00 7.27 -1.96
N ILE A 217 13.34 6.79 -0.75
CA ILE A 217 12.33 6.29 0.18
C ILE A 217 11.54 7.45 0.80
N TYR A 218 12.21 8.46 1.38
CA TYR A 218 11.57 9.61 2.03
C TYR A 218 12.13 10.94 1.49
N VAL A 219 13.32 11.33 1.98
CA VAL A 219 13.92 12.65 1.77
C VAL A 219 15.35 12.52 1.24
N ASN A 220 15.88 13.60 0.68
CA ASN A 220 17.27 13.67 0.28
C ASN A 220 18.17 13.86 1.53
N PRO A 221 19.14 12.97 1.78
CA PRO A 221 19.99 13.04 2.98
C PRO A 221 20.94 14.24 3.01
N GLU A 222 21.23 14.84 1.85
CA GLU A 222 22.01 16.09 1.75
C GLU A 222 21.16 17.33 2.04
N GLY A 223 19.83 17.20 2.08
CA GLY A 223 18.85 18.28 2.22
C GLY A 223 18.08 18.56 0.92
N PRO A 224 17.04 19.42 0.93
CA PRO A 224 16.13 19.60 -0.21
C PRO A 224 16.89 19.96 -1.49
N ASN A 225 16.76 19.11 -2.51
CA ASN A 225 17.44 19.25 -3.81
C ASN A 225 18.98 19.38 -3.68
N GLY A 226 19.57 18.72 -2.68
CA GLY A 226 21.01 18.75 -2.41
C GLY A 226 21.48 20.01 -1.68
N ASN A 227 20.58 20.88 -1.21
CA ASN A 227 20.92 22.04 -0.40
C ASN A 227 21.07 21.65 1.09
N PRO A 228 22.26 21.78 1.71
CA PRO A 228 22.51 21.36 3.09
C PRO A 228 21.94 22.31 4.13
N ASP A 229 20.61 22.46 4.15
CA ASP A 229 19.84 23.20 5.13
C ASP A 229 19.04 22.24 6.02
N PRO A 230 19.46 22.02 7.28
CA PRO A 230 18.76 21.14 8.22
C PRO A 230 17.34 21.58 8.54
N VAL A 231 17.04 22.89 8.55
CA VAL A 231 15.70 23.39 8.88
C VAL A 231 14.75 23.20 7.70
N ALA A 232 15.23 23.41 6.47
CA ALA A 232 14.46 23.10 5.28
C ALA A 232 14.22 21.58 5.14
N ALA A 233 15.24 20.76 5.42
CA ALA A 233 15.13 19.30 5.42
C ALA A 233 14.07 18.79 6.43
N ALA A 234 13.94 19.44 7.60
CA ALA A 234 12.94 19.07 8.60
C ALA A 234 11.49 19.19 8.08
N ARG A 235 11.20 20.15 7.19
CA ARG A 235 9.88 20.31 6.56
C ARG A 235 9.56 19.12 5.67
N ASP A 236 10.52 18.72 4.83
CA ASP A 236 10.40 17.57 3.96
C ASP A 236 10.28 16.25 4.76
N ILE A 237 11.06 16.11 5.85
CA ILE A 237 10.96 14.95 6.76
C ILE A 237 9.55 14.85 7.33
N ARG A 238 9.03 15.95 7.90
CA ARG A 238 7.68 15.96 8.50
C ARG A 238 6.59 15.60 7.49
N GLU A 239 6.63 16.21 6.31
CA GLU A 239 5.62 15.97 5.27
C GLU A 239 5.66 14.51 4.79
N THR A 240 6.85 13.99 4.48
CA THR A 240 6.97 12.62 3.96
C THR A 240 6.61 11.58 5.01
N PHE A 241 7.10 11.70 6.24
CA PHE A 241 6.75 10.78 7.32
C PHE A 241 5.27 10.82 7.68
N ALA A 242 4.65 12.01 7.71
CA ALA A 242 3.20 12.14 7.92
C ALA A 242 2.42 11.39 6.84
N ARG A 243 2.80 11.52 5.56
CA ARG A 243 2.21 10.77 4.44
C ARG A 243 2.47 9.26 4.50
N MET A 244 3.39 8.83 5.35
CA MET A 244 3.64 7.43 5.67
C MET A 244 3.05 7.01 7.02
N ALA A 245 2.11 7.80 7.54
CA ALA A 245 1.43 7.57 8.81
C ALA A 245 2.35 7.58 10.04
N MET A 246 3.43 8.35 10.03
CA MET A 246 4.30 8.58 11.19
C MET A 246 4.16 10.03 11.68
N ASN A 247 3.92 10.19 12.98
CA ASN A 247 3.90 11.52 13.61
C ASN A 247 5.33 12.00 13.97
N ASP A 248 5.46 13.18 14.56
CA ASP A 248 6.78 13.76 14.88
C ASP A 248 7.60 12.93 15.89
N GLU A 249 6.96 12.35 16.91
CA GLU A 249 7.64 11.49 17.90
C GLU A 249 8.14 10.19 17.26
N GLU A 250 7.27 9.52 16.49
CA GLU A 250 7.59 8.30 15.74
C GLU A 250 8.72 8.56 14.73
N THR A 251 8.72 9.73 14.09
CA THR A 251 9.73 10.15 13.12
C THR A 251 11.10 10.30 13.77
N VAL A 252 11.19 11.06 14.86
CA VAL A 252 12.45 11.22 15.62
C VAL A 252 12.94 9.88 16.13
N ALA A 253 12.04 9.05 16.69
CA ALA A 253 12.37 7.73 17.21
C ALA A 253 12.93 6.80 16.12
N LEU A 254 12.33 6.78 14.93
CA LEU A 254 12.77 5.95 13.81
C LEU A 254 14.12 6.38 13.25
N ILE A 255 14.33 7.68 13.02
CA ILE A 255 15.58 8.20 12.45
C ILE A 255 16.73 7.97 13.45
N ALA A 256 16.59 8.45 14.68
CA ALA A 256 17.64 8.29 15.70
C ALA A 256 17.87 6.83 16.08
N GLY A 257 16.79 6.02 16.13
CA GLY A 257 16.88 4.60 16.44
C GLY A 257 17.59 3.80 15.34
N GLY A 258 17.28 4.07 14.08
CA GLY A 258 17.98 3.48 12.93
C GLY A 258 19.45 3.91 12.86
N HIS A 259 19.72 5.21 12.96
CA HIS A 259 21.07 5.78 12.89
C HIS A 259 21.91 5.60 14.17
N SER A 260 21.36 4.89 15.18
CA SER A 260 22.18 4.36 16.28
C SER A 260 23.10 3.22 15.82
N PHE A 261 22.86 2.68 14.62
CA PHE A 261 23.56 1.54 14.05
C PHE A 261 24.24 1.86 12.71
N GLY A 262 25.37 1.20 12.47
CA GLY A 262 26.04 1.17 11.17
C GLY A 262 26.65 2.50 10.71
N LYS A 263 26.69 2.62 9.39
CA LYS A 263 27.31 3.73 8.65
C LYS A 263 26.71 3.87 7.25
N THR A 264 26.98 4.98 6.60
CA THR A 264 26.80 5.16 5.15
C THR A 264 28.09 4.80 4.39
N HIS A 265 28.04 4.82 3.05
CA HIS A 265 29.17 4.46 2.19
C HIS A 265 29.33 5.40 1.00
N GLY A 266 30.49 6.05 0.93
CA GLY A 266 30.87 7.08 -0.03
C GLY A 266 32.38 7.16 -0.16
N ALA A 267 33.05 6.01 -0.20
CA ALA A 267 34.52 5.90 -0.18
C ALA A 267 35.20 6.57 -1.40
N GLY A 268 34.49 6.75 -2.50
CA GLY A 268 35.00 7.39 -3.71
C GLY A 268 33.89 7.90 -4.64
N PRO A 269 34.26 8.50 -5.78
CA PRO A 269 33.31 9.11 -6.72
C PRO A 269 32.28 8.12 -7.28
N ALA A 270 31.03 8.59 -7.42
CA ALA A 270 29.93 7.79 -7.97
C ALA A 270 30.16 7.31 -9.41
N SER A 271 31.07 7.93 -10.17
CA SER A 271 31.48 7.50 -11.52
C SER A 271 32.10 6.11 -11.58
N HIS A 272 32.49 5.55 -10.43
CA HIS A 272 32.98 4.17 -10.33
C HIS A 272 31.87 3.12 -10.20
N VAL A 273 30.64 3.53 -9.92
CA VAL A 273 29.50 2.63 -9.69
C VAL A 273 28.86 2.30 -11.02
N GLY A 274 28.82 1.00 -11.35
CA GLY A 274 28.16 0.49 -12.54
C GLY A 274 26.62 0.51 -12.47
N PRO A 275 25.96 -0.01 -13.51
CA PRO A 275 24.49 0.01 -13.61
C PRO A 275 23.78 -0.67 -12.44
N GLU A 276 22.58 -0.19 -12.13
CA GLU A 276 21.61 -0.78 -11.21
C GLU A 276 21.13 -2.18 -11.70
N PRO A 277 20.56 -3.04 -10.83
CA PRO A 277 20.29 -4.45 -11.15
C PRO A 277 19.52 -4.72 -12.44
N GLU A 278 18.52 -3.90 -12.79
CA GLU A 278 17.73 -4.07 -14.03
C GLU A 278 18.48 -3.64 -15.31
N ALA A 279 19.58 -2.90 -15.17
CA ALA A 279 20.45 -2.48 -16.26
C ALA A 279 21.82 -3.16 -16.22
N ALA A 280 22.08 -4.02 -15.22
CA ALA A 280 23.34 -4.70 -15.05
C ALA A 280 23.51 -5.84 -16.09
N PRO A 281 24.76 -6.13 -16.50
CA PRO A 281 25.05 -7.28 -17.35
C PRO A 281 24.52 -8.60 -16.75
N ILE A 282 24.10 -9.52 -17.61
CA ILE A 282 23.47 -10.79 -17.19
C ILE A 282 24.34 -11.61 -16.24
N GLU A 283 25.66 -11.55 -16.39
CA GLU A 283 26.64 -12.22 -15.54
C GLU A 283 26.68 -11.71 -14.09
N GLU A 284 26.09 -10.56 -13.79
CA GLU A 284 25.88 -10.08 -12.40
C GLU A 284 24.74 -10.84 -11.70
N GLN A 285 23.97 -11.65 -12.44
CA GLN A 285 22.99 -12.60 -11.91
C GLN A 285 21.99 -11.92 -10.95
N GLY A 286 21.47 -10.75 -11.36
CA GLY A 286 20.49 -9.95 -10.60
C GLY A 286 21.08 -9.12 -9.47
N LEU A 287 22.40 -8.98 -9.39
CA LEU A 287 23.06 -7.92 -8.61
C LEU A 287 23.33 -6.69 -9.51
N GLY A 288 23.59 -5.54 -8.89
CA GLY A 288 23.93 -4.30 -9.58
C GLY A 288 24.92 -3.44 -8.80
N TRP A 289 25.13 -2.20 -9.25
CA TRP A 289 26.02 -1.21 -8.63
C TRP A 289 27.44 -1.71 -8.40
N LYS A 290 27.96 -2.55 -9.30
CA LYS A 290 29.32 -3.05 -9.22
C LYS A 290 30.30 -1.87 -9.26
N SER A 291 31.09 -1.72 -8.20
CA SER A 291 32.05 -0.63 -8.09
C SER A 291 33.41 -1.04 -8.64
N SER A 292 34.00 -0.15 -9.44
CA SER A 292 35.39 -0.24 -9.90
C SER A 292 36.39 0.49 -9.00
N PHE A 293 35.91 1.12 -7.92
CA PHE A 293 36.75 1.85 -6.97
C PHE A 293 37.42 0.89 -5.98
N GLY A 294 38.76 0.89 -5.94
CA GLY A 294 39.52 -0.01 -5.07
C GLY A 294 39.14 -1.47 -5.27
N THR A 295 38.73 -2.13 -4.18
CA THR A 295 38.21 -3.51 -4.20
C THR A 295 36.72 -3.62 -4.55
N GLY A 296 36.02 -2.48 -4.63
CA GLY A 296 34.58 -2.37 -4.92
C GLY A 296 33.65 -2.77 -3.77
N LYS A 297 34.19 -3.05 -2.58
CA LYS A 297 33.47 -3.55 -1.39
C LYS A 297 34.28 -3.26 -0.11
N GLY A 298 33.71 -3.57 1.05
CA GLY A 298 34.38 -3.33 2.34
C GLY A 298 34.74 -1.84 2.53
N GLY A 299 36.00 -1.54 2.82
CA GLY A 299 36.48 -0.17 3.01
C GLY A 299 36.32 0.74 1.78
N ASP A 300 36.16 0.16 0.58
CA ASP A 300 36.00 0.88 -0.69
C ASP A 300 34.54 0.96 -1.15
N THR A 301 33.59 0.65 -0.27
CA THR A 301 32.17 0.60 -0.62
C THR A 301 31.62 1.99 -1.00
N ILE A 302 30.79 2.03 -2.03
CA ILE A 302 30.02 3.22 -2.43
C ILE A 302 28.55 2.81 -2.52
N THR A 303 27.69 3.52 -1.79
CA THR A 303 26.23 3.32 -1.78
C THR A 303 25.52 4.65 -2.03
N SER A 304 25.52 5.55 -1.06
CA SER A 304 24.83 6.85 -1.16
C SER A 304 25.76 7.99 -1.58
N GLY A 305 27.08 7.77 -1.54
CA GLY A 305 28.07 8.83 -1.70
C GLY A 305 28.38 9.59 -0.41
N LEU A 306 27.62 9.39 0.66
CA LEU A 306 27.91 9.90 2.00
C LEU A 306 28.83 8.94 2.75
N GLU A 307 29.73 9.44 3.59
CA GLU A 307 30.66 8.62 4.39
C GLU A 307 30.53 9.03 5.86
N VAL A 308 29.49 8.52 6.50
CA VAL A 308 29.03 8.91 7.83
C VAL A 308 28.95 7.70 8.75
N THR A 309 29.54 7.81 9.94
CA THR A 309 29.36 6.84 11.03
C THR A 309 28.97 7.61 12.29
N TRP A 310 27.76 7.34 12.78
CA TRP A 310 27.11 8.16 13.80
C TRP A 310 27.62 7.92 15.22
N THR A 311 27.89 6.66 15.58
CA THR A 311 28.11 6.26 16.98
C THR A 311 29.44 5.52 17.17
N PRO A 312 30.06 5.60 18.36
CA PRO A 312 31.30 4.85 18.66
C PRO A 312 31.06 3.35 18.81
N THR A 313 29.80 2.90 18.82
CA THR A 313 29.41 1.50 18.91
C THR A 313 28.38 1.15 17.82
N PRO A 314 28.76 1.15 16.53
CA PRO A 314 27.81 1.02 15.41
C PRO A 314 27.03 -0.31 15.38
N THR A 315 27.46 -1.30 16.16
CA THR A 315 26.85 -2.63 16.24
C THR A 315 26.23 -2.91 17.62
N LYS A 316 25.97 -1.86 18.42
CA LYS A 316 25.32 -1.97 19.73
C LYS A 316 24.33 -0.84 19.95
N TRP A 317 23.14 -1.19 20.41
CA TRP A 317 22.13 -0.23 20.85
C TRP A 317 22.71 0.67 21.94
N SER A 318 22.49 1.97 21.80
CA SER A 318 22.96 2.98 22.75
C SER A 318 22.23 4.29 22.51
N ASN A 319 22.27 5.19 23.50
CA ASN A 319 21.80 6.58 23.31
C ASN A 319 22.87 7.48 22.66
N ASN A 320 23.87 6.87 22.00
CA ASN A 320 25.04 7.60 21.52
C ASN A 320 24.73 8.52 20.34
N PHE A 321 23.70 8.24 19.54
CA PHE A 321 23.27 9.11 18.45
C PHE A 321 22.96 10.52 18.99
N PHE A 322 22.04 10.61 19.97
CA PHE A 322 21.69 11.89 20.58
C PHE A 322 22.86 12.52 21.35
N ARG A 323 23.65 11.70 22.06
CA ARG A 323 24.86 12.20 22.72
C ARG A 323 25.78 12.90 21.73
N VAL A 324 26.07 12.28 20.59
CA VAL A 324 26.90 12.87 19.54
C VAL A 324 26.22 14.12 18.96
N LEU A 325 24.94 14.05 18.61
CA LEU A 325 24.17 15.17 18.03
C LEU A 325 24.24 16.44 18.88
N PHE A 326 24.13 16.31 20.21
CA PHE A 326 24.10 17.43 21.15
C PHE A 326 25.45 17.81 21.76
N SER A 327 26.48 16.94 21.74
CA SER A 327 27.78 17.24 22.36
C SER A 327 28.69 18.09 21.48
N TYR A 328 28.44 18.16 20.18
CA TYR A 328 29.29 18.86 19.22
C TYR A 328 28.56 20.00 18.53
N GLU A 329 29.32 21.01 18.14
CA GLU A 329 28.91 21.97 17.11
C GLU A 329 29.32 21.45 15.74
N TRP A 330 28.49 21.69 14.73
CA TRP A 330 28.63 21.04 13.42
C TRP A 330 29.08 22.02 12.34
N GLU A 331 30.06 21.63 11.51
CA GLU A 331 30.44 22.34 10.28
C GLU A 331 30.22 21.48 9.05
N LEU A 332 29.78 22.14 7.98
CA LEU A 332 29.58 21.52 6.68
C LEU A 332 30.92 21.08 6.09
N THR A 333 30.95 19.87 5.57
CA THR A 333 32.10 19.27 4.89
C THR A 333 31.62 18.44 3.70
N LYS A 334 32.56 17.80 3.01
CA LYS A 334 32.27 16.89 1.90
C LYS A 334 32.83 15.50 2.16
N SER A 335 32.08 14.47 1.77
CA SER A 335 32.55 13.10 1.74
C SER A 335 33.67 12.91 0.70
N PRO A 336 34.38 11.77 0.71
CA PRO A 336 35.30 11.42 -0.38
C PRO A 336 34.63 11.37 -1.77
N ALA A 337 33.33 11.09 -1.85
CA ALA A 337 32.56 11.14 -3.09
C ALA A 337 32.07 12.56 -3.48
N GLY A 338 32.28 13.56 -2.61
CA GLY A 338 31.90 14.95 -2.84
C GLY A 338 30.50 15.36 -2.35
N ALA A 339 29.78 14.47 -1.67
CA ALA A 339 28.46 14.73 -1.09
C ALA A 339 28.54 15.60 0.17
N TYR A 340 27.55 16.45 0.42
CA TYR A 340 27.47 17.29 1.61
C TYR A 340 27.16 16.47 2.87
N GLN A 341 27.99 16.62 3.89
CA GLN A 341 27.79 16.02 5.21
C GLN A 341 28.38 16.92 6.29
N TRP A 342 28.23 16.53 7.56
CA TRP A 342 28.62 17.36 8.69
C TRP A 342 29.63 16.66 9.59
N ARG A 343 30.60 17.43 10.09
CA ARG A 343 31.59 16.97 11.07
C ARG A 343 31.65 17.91 12.28
N PRO A 344 32.14 17.46 13.44
CA PRO A 344 32.38 18.33 14.58
C PRO A 344 33.36 19.46 14.23
N LYS A 345 33.03 20.68 14.67
CA LYS A 345 33.90 21.85 14.54
C LYS A 345 35.21 21.65 15.28
N GLY A 346 36.28 22.26 14.77
CA GLY A 346 37.59 22.28 15.44
C GLY A 346 38.28 20.92 15.56
N GLY A 347 37.81 19.88 14.84
CA GLY A 347 38.37 18.53 14.92
C GLY A 347 37.97 17.77 16.20
N GLU A 348 36.92 18.22 16.89
CA GLU A 348 36.40 17.53 18.06
C GLU A 348 35.92 16.10 17.72
N GLY A 349 35.93 15.22 18.72
CA GLY A 349 35.52 13.82 18.56
C GLY A 349 36.46 12.96 17.70
N ALA A 350 37.60 13.48 17.23
CA ALA A 350 38.60 12.69 16.51
C ALA A 350 39.04 11.46 17.32
N GLY A 351 39.14 10.32 16.65
CA GLY A 351 39.56 9.06 17.27
C GLY A 351 38.49 8.36 18.11
N THR A 352 37.24 8.85 18.13
CA THR A 352 36.16 8.23 18.93
C THR A 352 35.43 7.12 18.19
N ILE A 353 35.38 7.18 16.86
CA ILE A 353 34.66 6.22 16.01
C ILE A 353 35.63 5.16 15.46
N PRO A 354 35.35 3.86 15.60
CA PRO A 354 36.16 2.82 14.96
C PRO A 354 36.00 2.86 13.43
N ASP A 355 37.05 2.51 12.70
CA ASP A 355 36.91 2.16 11.27
C ASP A 355 36.18 0.82 11.10
N ALA A 356 35.47 0.65 10.00
CA ALA A 356 34.66 -0.54 9.73
C ALA A 356 35.48 -1.79 9.40
N HIS A 357 36.68 -1.63 8.84
CA HIS A 357 37.51 -2.74 8.34
C HIS A 357 38.97 -2.69 8.80
N ASP A 358 39.45 -1.56 9.34
CA ASP A 358 40.82 -1.39 9.82
C ASP A 358 40.85 -1.05 11.32
N THR A 359 41.15 -2.05 12.16
CA THR A 359 41.17 -1.88 13.62
C THR A 359 42.22 -0.88 14.13
N SER A 360 43.19 -0.49 13.30
CA SER A 360 44.21 0.51 13.63
C SER A 360 43.74 1.95 13.37
N LYS A 361 42.64 2.14 12.63
CA LYS A 361 42.10 3.45 12.26
C LYS A 361 40.89 3.82 13.11
N ARG A 362 40.79 5.13 13.36
CA ARG A 362 39.64 5.75 14.02
C ARG A 362 39.35 7.11 13.41
N HIS A 363 38.07 7.49 13.47
CA HIS A 363 37.52 8.68 12.82
C HIS A 363 36.82 9.59 13.84
N ALA A 364 36.49 10.80 13.39
CA ALA A 364 35.52 11.65 14.09
C ALA A 364 34.09 11.19 13.76
N PRO A 365 33.10 11.43 14.64
CA PRO A 365 31.70 11.25 14.28
C PRO A 365 31.31 12.21 13.17
N THR A 366 30.27 11.86 12.45
CA THR A 366 29.73 12.65 11.34
C THR A 366 28.21 12.55 11.37
N MET A 367 27.53 13.50 10.72
CA MET A 367 26.07 13.57 10.64
C MET A 367 25.64 13.94 9.22
N LEU A 368 24.44 13.50 8.84
CA LEU A 368 23.73 13.95 7.65
C LEU A 368 23.06 15.31 7.90
N THR A 369 22.71 16.02 6.82
CA THR A 369 21.87 17.23 6.94
C THR A 369 20.53 16.89 7.63
N THR A 370 19.95 15.74 7.30
CA THR A 370 18.70 15.24 7.87
C THR A 370 18.80 14.81 9.34
N ASP A 371 19.99 14.43 9.83
CA ASP A 371 20.20 14.17 11.26
C ASP A 371 20.17 15.47 12.05
N LEU A 372 20.82 16.50 11.51
CA LEU A 372 20.84 17.82 12.12
C LEU A 372 19.45 18.45 12.19
N SER A 373 18.53 18.10 11.27
CA SER A 373 17.12 18.49 11.35
C SER A 373 16.48 18.14 12.70
N LEU A 374 16.90 17.04 13.32
CA LEU A 374 16.38 16.61 14.62
C LEU A 374 16.80 17.53 15.77
N ARG A 375 17.84 18.34 15.58
CA ARG A 375 18.31 19.35 16.55
C ARG A 375 17.91 20.78 16.17
N PHE A 376 17.80 21.10 14.89
CA PHE A 376 17.57 22.49 14.46
C PHE A 376 16.09 22.83 14.19
N ASP A 377 15.22 21.84 14.00
CA ASP A 377 13.77 22.08 13.96
C ASP A 377 13.21 22.24 15.40
N PRO A 378 12.46 23.31 15.72
CA PRO A 378 12.00 23.57 17.08
C PRO A 378 11.07 22.51 17.70
N VAL A 379 10.42 21.67 16.90
CA VAL A 379 9.57 20.58 17.39
C VAL A 379 10.40 19.32 17.58
N TYR A 380 11.21 18.94 16.58
CA TYR A 380 12.08 17.78 16.70
C TYR A 380 13.16 17.94 17.76
N GLU A 381 13.65 19.16 17.98
CA GLU A 381 14.66 19.44 19.01
C GLU A 381 14.15 19.07 20.40
N LYS A 382 12.89 19.43 20.71
CA LYS A 382 12.28 19.14 22.02
C LYS A 382 12.14 17.64 22.24
N ILE A 383 11.67 16.91 21.21
CA ILE A 383 11.53 15.46 21.26
C ILE A 383 12.90 14.79 21.38
N SER A 384 13.88 15.24 20.57
CA SER A 384 15.24 14.71 20.56
C SER A 384 15.95 14.94 21.90
N ARG A 385 15.79 16.13 22.49
CA ARG A 385 16.33 16.44 23.82
C ARG A 385 15.67 15.61 24.90
N HIS A 386 14.35 15.43 24.82
CA HIS A 386 13.61 14.55 25.73
C HIS A 386 14.12 13.10 25.64
N PHE A 387 14.28 12.55 24.44
CA PHE A 387 14.87 11.21 24.24
C PHE A 387 16.34 11.11 24.65
N TYR A 388 17.11 12.20 24.50
CA TYR A 388 18.47 12.27 25.00
C TYR A 388 18.52 12.14 26.53
N GLU A 389 17.63 12.83 27.23
CA GLU A 389 17.53 12.86 28.69
C GLU A 389 16.79 11.63 29.26
N HIS A 390 15.95 10.98 28.46
CA HIS A 390 15.10 9.83 28.80
C HIS A 390 15.27 8.66 27.81
N PRO A 391 16.42 7.96 27.84
CA PRO A 391 16.74 6.89 26.87
C PRO A 391 15.80 5.69 26.93
N ASP A 392 15.12 5.45 28.05
CA ASP A 392 14.10 4.42 28.21
C ASP A 392 12.85 4.74 27.39
N GLN A 393 12.42 6.00 27.37
CA GLN A 393 11.28 6.46 26.57
C GLN A 393 11.61 6.44 25.08
N PHE A 394 12.85 6.81 24.72
CA PHE A 394 13.35 6.65 23.35
C PHE A 394 13.29 5.19 22.90
N ALA A 395 13.72 4.25 23.74
CA ALA A 395 13.69 2.84 23.41
C ALA A 395 12.25 2.31 23.21
N ASP A 396 11.29 2.71 24.06
CA ASP A 396 9.88 2.32 23.88
C ASP A 396 9.28 2.93 22.60
N ALA A 397 9.50 4.22 22.37
CA ALA A 397 9.02 4.92 21.18
C ALA A 397 9.58 4.28 19.89
N PHE A 398 10.89 3.98 19.85
CA PHE A 398 11.50 3.32 18.70
C PHE A 398 10.97 1.90 18.52
N ALA A 399 10.76 1.13 19.60
CA ALA A 399 10.25 -0.24 19.51
C ALA A 399 8.85 -0.26 18.90
N ARG A 400 7.97 0.66 19.34
CA ARG A 400 6.59 0.81 18.85
C ARG A 400 6.56 1.33 17.41
N ALA A 401 7.35 2.37 17.10
CA ALA A 401 7.41 2.94 15.77
C ALA A 401 8.01 1.96 14.73
N TRP A 402 9.02 1.19 15.12
CA TRP A 402 9.59 0.11 14.29
C TRP A 402 8.56 -0.98 14.00
N PHE A 403 7.79 -1.41 15.01
CA PHE A 403 6.72 -2.38 14.82
C PHE A 403 5.63 -1.85 13.89
N LYS A 404 5.17 -0.61 14.10
CA LYS A 404 4.22 0.06 13.21
C LYS A 404 4.73 0.16 11.78
N LEU A 405 5.95 0.65 11.57
CA LEU A 405 6.59 0.74 10.26
C LEU A 405 6.51 -0.59 9.52
N THR A 406 6.94 -1.66 10.19
CA THR A 406 7.11 -2.96 9.56
C THR A 406 5.78 -3.72 9.40
N HIS A 407 4.68 -3.29 10.04
CA HIS A 407 3.40 -4.01 10.04
C HIS A 407 2.18 -3.18 9.57
N ARG A 408 2.35 -1.89 9.26
CA ARG A 408 1.27 -0.97 8.85
C ARG A 408 0.47 -1.39 7.61
N ASP A 409 1.04 -2.23 6.75
CA ASP A 409 0.39 -2.75 5.52
C ASP A 409 -0.14 -4.20 5.65
N MET A 410 -0.05 -4.77 6.86
CA MET A 410 -0.54 -6.11 7.13
C MET A 410 -2.04 -6.16 7.44
N GLY A 411 -2.71 -5.02 7.55
CA GLY A 411 -4.13 -4.96 7.94
C GLY A 411 -4.38 -5.50 9.36
N PRO A 412 -5.56 -6.07 9.63
CA PRO A 412 -5.99 -6.40 10.99
C PRO A 412 -5.18 -7.56 11.59
N ARG A 413 -5.13 -7.59 12.93
CA ARG A 413 -4.42 -8.62 13.73
C ARG A 413 -4.83 -10.06 13.41
N ALA A 414 -6.02 -10.30 12.87
CA ALA A 414 -6.43 -11.64 12.40
C ALA A 414 -5.46 -12.24 11.37
N ARG A 415 -4.69 -11.40 10.67
CA ARG A 415 -3.66 -11.81 9.70
C ARG A 415 -2.29 -12.09 10.32
N TYR A 416 -2.07 -11.76 11.59
CA TYR A 416 -0.75 -11.79 12.22
C TYR A 416 -0.44 -13.21 12.68
N LEU A 417 0.72 -13.73 12.28
CA LEU A 417 1.14 -15.10 12.57
C LEU A 417 2.45 -15.12 13.36
N GLY A 418 2.64 -16.18 14.15
CA GLY A 418 3.90 -16.45 14.86
C GLY A 418 3.82 -16.21 16.37
N PRO A 419 4.86 -16.59 17.12
CA PRO A 419 4.84 -16.60 18.57
C PRO A 419 5.12 -15.24 19.22
N GLU A 420 5.61 -14.26 18.45
CA GLU A 420 6.07 -12.95 18.95
C GLU A 420 5.10 -11.80 18.62
N VAL A 421 3.85 -12.11 18.26
CA VAL A 421 2.82 -11.10 18.01
C VAL A 421 2.56 -10.34 19.32
N PRO A 422 2.73 -9.00 19.36
CA PRO A 422 2.44 -8.22 20.57
C PRO A 422 1.02 -8.42 21.06
N LYS A 423 0.78 -8.37 22.37
CA LYS A 423 -0.56 -8.58 22.95
C LYS A 423 -1.46 -7.35 22.91
N GLU A 424 -0.87 -6.15 22.90
CA GLU A 424 -1.59 -4.88 22.85
C GLU A 424 -2.27 -4.71 21.48
N ASP A 425 -3.53 -4.27 21.50
CA ASP A 425 -4.23 -3.83 20.30
C ASP A 425 -3.85 -2.37 20.05
N LEU A 426 -3.16 -2.11 18.95
CA LEU A 426 -2.70 -0.78 18.59
C LEU A 426 -3.70 -0.11 17.66
N ILE A 427 -4.00 1.17 17.89
CA ILE A 427 -5.07 1.88 17.17
C ILE A 427 -4.89 1.88 15.65
N TRP A 428 -3.66 1.94 15.15
CA TRP A 428 -3.35 1.91 13.71
C TRP A 428 -3.62 0.55 13.04
N GLN A 429 -3.91 -0.50 13.82
CA GLN A 429 -4.33 -1.82 13.32
C GLN A 429 -5.84 -1.89 13.05
N ASP A 430 -6.56 -0.78 13.24
CA ASP A 430 -8.02 -0.67 13.13
C ASP A 430 -8.74 -1.80 13.91
N PRO A 431 -8.50 -1.93 15.23
CA PRO A 431 -8.92 -3.10 16.01
C PRO A 431 -10.43 -3.35 15.95
N ILE A 432 -10.82 -4.63 15.94
CA ILE A 432 -12.21 -5.07 15.94
C ILE A 432 -12.39 -6.01 17.14
N PRO A 433 -13.43 -5.85 17.97
CA PRO A 433 -13.70 -6.75 19.08
C PRO A 433 -13.87 -8.20 18.60
N ALA A 434 -13.37 -9.16 19.37
CA ALA A 434 -13.59 -10.56 19.08
C ALA A 434 -15.08 -10.94 19.24
N VAL A 435 -15.53 -11.94 18.47
CA VAL A 435 -16.87 -12.52 18.61
C VAL A 435 -17.02 -13.11 20.01
N ASN A 436 -18.03 -12.65 20.74
CA ASN A 436 -18.28 -13.04 22.15
C ASN A 436 -19.68 -13.65 22.37
N HIS A 437 -20.37 -14.04 21.30
CA HIS A 437 -21.70 -14.62 21.32
C HIS A 437 -21.82 -15.76 20.30
N LYS A 438 -22.89 -16.56 20.38
CA LYS A 438 -23.16 -17.55 19.32
C LYS A 438 -23.60 -16.83 18.05
N LEU A 439 -23.14 -17.34 16.91
CA LEU A 439 -23.51 -16.80 15.61
C LEU A 439 -24.92 -17.25 15.21
N VAL A 440 -25.55 -16.45 14.36
CA VAL A 440 -26.80 -16.77 13.68
C VAL A 440 -26.63 -17.98 12.76
N ASP A 441 -27.65 -18.83 12.66
CA ASP A 441 -27.68 -19.96 11.73
C ASP A 441 -28.50 -19.65 10.45
N ALA A 442 -28.60 -20.62 9.54
CA ALA A 442 -29.30 -20.44 8.27
C ALA A 442 -30.79 -20.07 8.43
N LYS A 443 -31.47 -20.54 9.49
CA LYS A 443 -32.89 -20.19 9.74
C LYS A 443 -33.01 -18.76 10.22
N ASP A 444 -32.12 -18.35 11.13
CA ASP A 444 -32.05 -16.98 11.62
C ASP A 444 -31.77 -16.00 10.45
N ILE A 445 -30.80 -16.33 9.60
CA ILE A 445 -30.44 -15.56 8.40
C ILE A 445 -31.65 -15.39 7.48
N ALA A 446 -32.37 -16.47 7.17
CA ALA A 446 -33.55 -16.41 6.32
C ALA A 446 -34.69 -15.56 6.92
N ALA A 447 -34.90 -15.64 8.24
CA ALA A 447 -35.89 -14.83 8.95
C ALA A 447 -35.51 -13.34 8.95
N LEU A 448 -34.23 -13.03 9.21
CA LEU A 448 -33.71 -11.66 9.20
C LEU A 448 -33.83 -11.02 7.81
N LYS A 449 -33.49 -11.73 6.73
CA LYS A 449 -33.67 -11.23 5.35
C LYS A 449 -35.12 -10.84 5.06
N LYS A 450 -36.09 -11.70 5.42
CA LYS A 450 -37.52 -11.40 5.27
C LYS A 450 -37.92 -10.14 6.02
N LYS A 451 -37.43 -9.98 7.25
CA LYS A 451 -37.72 -8.81 8.08
C LYS A 451 -37.11 -7.53 7.54
N ILE A 452 -35.88 -7.59 7.01
CA ILE A 452 -35.23 -6.46 6.34
C ILE A 452 -36.05 -6.05 5.11
N LEU A 453 -36.46 -6.99 4.26
CA LEU A 453 -37.27 -6.67 3.07
C LEU A 453 -38.66 -6.12 3.42
N ALA A 454 -39.21 -6.48 4.58
CA ALA A 454 -40.47 -5.95 5.09
C ALA A 454 -40.34 -4.60 5.81
N SER A 455 -39.12 -4.06 5.98
CA SER A 455 -38.87 -2.84 6.76
C SER A 455 -39.26 -1.54 6.05
N GLY A 456 -39.57 -1.60 4.75
CA GLY A 456 -39.86 -0.44 3.92
C GLY A 456 -38.62 0.16 3.23
N LEU A 457 -37.41 -0.30 3.56
CA LEU A 457 -36.20 0.06 2.85
C LEU A 457 -36.21 -0.51 1.42
N SER A 458 -35.82 0.33 0.47
CA SER A 458 -35.73 -0.02 -0.95
C SER A 458 -34.50 -0.88 -1.26
N VAL A 459 -34.54 -1.61 -2.38
CA VAL A 459 -33.36 -2.34 -2.90
C VAL A 459 -32.15 -1.43 -3.03
N SER A 460 -32.33 -0.19 -3.53
CA SER A 460 -31.24 0.76 -3.70
C SER A 460 -30.61 1.15 -2.36
N GLU A 461 -31.40 1.46 -1.33
CA GLU A 461 -30.88 1.82 -0.01
C GLU A 461 -30.08 0.65 0.63
N LEU A 462 -30.59 -0.57 0.51
CA LEU A 462 -29.95 -1.76 1.07
C LEU A 462 -28.62 -2.07 0.38
N VAL A 463 -28.59 -2.03 -0.95
CA VAL A 463 -27.40 -2.31 -1.76
C VAL A 463 -26.38 -1.18 -1.63
N SER A 464 -26.82 0.08 -1.69
CA SER A 464 -25.95 1.26 -1.56
C SER A 464 -25.27 1.31 -0.19
N THR A 465 -25.98 1.00 0.89
CA THR A 465 -25.41 0.99 2.26
C THR A 465 -24.39 -0.13 2.44
N ALA A 466 -24.70 -1.34 1.98
CA ALA A 466 -23.75 -2.45 2.03
C ALA A 466 -22.50 -2.18 1.18
N TRP A 467 -22.67 -1.63 -0.03
CA TRP A 467 -21.57 -1.21 -0.88
C TRP A 467 -20.73 -0.11 -0.25
N ALA A 468 -21.35 0.95 0.28
CA ALA A 468 -20.68 2.04 0.97
C ALA A 468 -19.79 1.53 2.12
N SER A 469 -20.26 0.52 2.86
CA SER A 469 -19.49 -0.08 3.94
C SER A 469 -18.31 -0.91 3.39
N ALA A 470 -18.58 -1.87 2.50
CA ALA A 470 -17.58 -2.83 2.03
C ALA A 470 -16.53 -2.19 1.11
N SER A 471 -16.93 -1.23 0.27
CA SER A 471 -16.07 -0.61 -0.74
C SER A 471 -14.96 0.24 -0.14
N THR A 472 -14.96 0.55 1.17
CA THR A 472 -13.82 1.20 1.83
C THR A 472 -12.57 0.32 1.85
N PHE A 473 -12.72 -0.98 1.64
CA PHE A 473 -11.59 -1.91 1.58
C PHE A 473 -10.58 -1.50 0.50
N ARG A 474 -9.30 -1.65 0.83
CA ARG A 474 -8.21 -1.58 -0.15
C ARG A 474 -7.20 -2.70 0.10
N GLY A 475 -6.90 -3.47 -0.94
CA GLY A 475 -6.08 -4.68 -0.87
C GLY A 475 -4.58 -4.44 -0.70
N SER A 476 -4.15 -3.19 -0.91
CA SER A 476 -2.77 -2.73 -0.76
C SER A 476 -2.29 -2.88 0.69
N ASP A 477 -2.97 -2.24 1.64
CA ASP A 477 -2.68 -2.31 3.07
C ASP A 477 -3.73 -3.09 3.89
N LYS A 478 -4.78 -3.57 3.23
CA LYS A 478 -5.85 -4.42 3.80
C LYS A 478 -6.65 -3.70 4.89
N ARG A 479 -6.73 -2.36 4.81
CA ARG A 479 -7.61 -1.51 5.62
C ARG A 479 -8.99 -1.38 4.98
N GLY A 480 -9.96 -0.92 5.79
CA GLY A 480 -11.36 -0.75 5.38
C GLY A 480 -12.13 -2.07 5.29
N GLY A 481 -13.34 -2.01 4.75
CA GLY A 481 -14.28 -3.12 4.66
C GLY A 481 -15.51 -2.95 5.55
N ALA A 482 -16.38 -3.96 5.54
CA ALA A 482 -17.66 -3.95 6.25
C ALA A 482 -17.55 -4.40 7.72
N ASN A 483 -16.52 -5.17 8.08
CA ASN A 483 -16.27 -5.61 9.44
C ASN A 483 -15.91 -4.40 10.32
N GLY A 484 -16.50 -4.34 11.51
CA GLY A 484 -16.45 -3.18 12.39
C GLY A 484 -17.65 -2.24 12.26
N ALA A 485 -18.46 -2.36 11.19
CA ALA A 485 -19.56 -1.43 10.87
C ALA A 485 -19.14 0.05 10.98
N ARG A 486 -17.91 0.37 10.55
CA ARG A 486 -17.32 1.71 10.70
C ARG A 486 -18.05 2.77 9.91
N ILE A 487 -18.88 2.39 8.94
CA ILE A 487 -19.80 3.29 8.23
C ILE A 487 -20.72 4.07 9.18
N ARG A 488 -21.04 3.54 10.37
CA ARG A 488 -21.86 4.25 11.38
C ARG A 488 -21.06 5.21 12.27
N LEU A 489 -19.73 5.20 12.18
CA LEU A 489 -18.82 5.95 13.04
C LEU A 489 -18.23 7.15 12.29
N ALA A 490 -17.69 8.11 13.03
CA ALA A 490 -16.89 9.17 12.42
C ALA A 490 -15.56 8.59 11.92
N PRO A 491 -15.08 8.98 10.71
CA PRO A 491 -15.68 10.00 9.85
C PRO A 491 -16.67 9.46 8.80
N GLN A 492 -16.80 8.15 8.63
CA GLN A 492 -17.51 7.56 7.47
C GLN A 492 -18.99 7.91 7.40
N LYS A 493 -19.66 8.04 8.55
CA LYS A 493 -21.07 8.42 8.62
C LYS A 493 -21.34 9.82 8.06
N ASP A 494 -20.32 10.67 8.04
CA ASP A 494 -20.39 12.08 7.66
C ASP A 494 -19.86 12.34 6.24
N TRP A 495 -19.39 11.29 5.53
CA TRP A 495 -18.90 11.43 4.16
C TRP A 495 -20.02 11.73 3.17
N GLU A 496 -19.81 12.70 2.29
CA GLU A 496 -20.78 13.10 1.26
C GLU A 496 -21.21 11.93 0.37
N VAL A 497 -20.24 11.10 -0.06
CA VAL A 497 -20.49 9.91 -0.89
C VAL A 497 -21.43 8.89 -0.23
N ASN A 498 -21.56 8.94 1.09
CA ASN A 498 -22.41 8.03 1.86
C ASN A 498 -23.80 8.61 2.15
N GLN A 499 -24.12 9.82 1.67
CA GLN A 499 -25.44 10.45 1.82
C GLN A 499 -25.94 10.43 3.29
N PRO A 500 -25.31 11.19 4.21
CA PRO A 500 -25.45 10.99 5.66
C PRO A 500 -26.89 10.92 6.19
N ALA A 501 -27.83 11.70 5.62
CA ALA A 501 -29.23 11.67 6.02
C ALA A 501 -29.93 10.34 5.65
N GLU A 502 -29.70 9.84 4.43
CA GLU A 502 -30.22 8.54 3.97
C GLU A 502 -29.58 7.40 4.75
N LEU A 503 -28.24 7.43 4.89
CA LEU A 503 -27.50 6.44 5.66
C LEU A 503 -28.00 6.38 7.12
N ALA A 504 -28.20 7.51 7.78
CA ALA A 504 -28.71 7.54 9.15
C ALA A 504 -30.10 6.89 9.27
N ASN A 505 -30.97 7.08 8.28
CA ASN A 505 -32.28 6.43 8.25
C ASN A 505 -32.15 4.89 8.09
N VAL A 506 -31.32 4.44 7.14
CA VAL A 506 -31.07 3.00 6.93
C VAL A 506 -30.49 2.36 8.19
N LEU A 507 -29.44 2.96 8.76
CA LEU A 507 -28.78 2.45 9.96
C LEU A 507 -29.74 2.37 11.14
N LYS A 508 -30.57 3.40 11.37
CA LYS A 508 -31.57 3.39 12.44
C LYS A 508 -32.56 2.22 12.30
N THR A 509 -33.03 1.94 11.08
CA THR A 509 -33.94 0.81 10.81
C THR A 509 -33.23 -0.53 11.05
N LEU A 510 -31.98 -0.68 10.58
CA LEU A 510 -31.20 -1.90 10.81
C LEU A 510 -30.88 -2.09 12.30
N GLU A 511 -30.52 -1.05 13.04
CA GLU A 511 -30.32 -1.09 14.50
C GLU A 511 -31.59 -1.53 15.23
N GLY A 512 -32.77 -1.08 14.78
CA GLY A 512 -34.06 -1.56 15.31
C GLY A 512 -34.25 -3.07 15.12
N ILE A 513 -33.97 -3.58 13.90
CA ILE A 513 -34.04 -5.01 13.59
C ILE A 513 -33.02 -5.81 14.43
N GLN A 514 -31.80 -5.29 14.55
CA GLN A 514 -30.73 -5.87 15.37
C GLN A 514 -31.15 -5.97 16.84
N GLY A 515 -31.66 -4.89 17.41
CA GLY A 515 -32.08 -4.83 18.81
C GLY A 515 -33.22 -5.80 19.13
N GLU A 516 -34.20 -5.90 18.24
CA GLU A 516 -35.30 -6.86 18.40
C GLU A 516 -34.80 -8.31 18.30
N PHE A 517 -33.94 -8.63 17.33
CA PHE A 517 -33.37 -9.97 17.23
C PHE A 517 -32.54 -10.31 18.48
N ASN A 518 -31.62 -9.43 18.88
CA ASN A 518 -30.71 -9.67 20.01
C ASN A 518 -31.43 -9.78 21.37
N SER A 519 -32.62 -9.20 21.51
CA SER A 519 -33.43 -9.30 22.74
C SER A 519 -34.35 -10.53 22.77
N THR A 520 -34.72 -11.08 21.61
CA THR A 520 -35.66 -12.21 21.50
C THR A 520 -35.00 -13.54 21.15
N ALA A 521 -33.78 -13.51 20.59
CA ALA A 521 -33.06 -14.70 20.19
C ALA A 521 -32.72 -15.60 21.39
N SER A 522 -33.06 -16.88 21.27
CA SER A 522 -32.77 -17.88 22.28
C SER A 522 -31.35 -18.43 22.15
N GLY A 523 -30.83 -19.02 23.22
CA GLY A 523 -29.54 -19.74 23.20
C GLY A 523 -28.29 -18.84 23.16
N GLY A 524 -28.42 -17.54 23.42
CA GLY A 524 -27.31 -16.58 23.46
C GLY A 524 -26.80 -16.17 22.08
N LYS A 525 -27.61 -16.37 21.04
CA LYS A 525 -27.30 -15.88 19.69
C LYS A 525 -27.49 -14.37 19.61
N LYS A 526 -26.61 -13.71 18.87
CA LYS A 526 -26.75 -12.30 18.51
C LYS A 526 -26.28 -12.08 17.08
N ILE A 527 -26.68 -10.95 16.51
CA ILE A 527 -26.16 -10.42 15.25
C ILE A 527 -25.57 -9.03 15.46
N SER A 528 -24.42 -8.76 14.86
CA SER A 528 -23.80 -7.44 14.80
C SER A 528 -24.46 -6.56 13.74
N LEU A 529 -24.29 -5.25 13.85
CA LEU A 529 -24.77 -4.33 12.83
C LEU A 529 -23.95 -4.48 11.55
N ALA A 530 -22.65 -4.81 11.68
CA ALA A 530 -21.78 -5.12 10.55
C ALA A 530 -22.31 -6.29 9.71
N ASP A 531 -22.72 -7.37 10.35
CA ASP A 531 -23.35 -8.49 9.66
C ASP A 531 -24.72 -8.11 9.09
N LEU A 532 -25.50 -7.31 9.82
CA LEU A 532 -26.84 -6.92 9.38
C LEU A 532 -26.81 -6.00 8.14
N ILE A 533 -25.85 -5.08 8.05
CA ILE A 533 -25.62 -4.23 6.86
C ILE A 533 -25.34 -5.09 5.63
N VAL A 534 -24.38 -6.03 5.74
CA VAL A 534 -24.04 -6.92 4.62
C VAL A 534 -25.21 -7.85 4.28
N LEU A 535 -25.89 -8.40 5.29
CA LEU A 535 -27.05 -9.26 5.08
C LEU A 535 -28.20 -8.52 4.38
N ALA A 536 -28.39 -7.25 4.70
CA ALA A 536 -29.38 -6.39 4.08
C ALA A 536 -29.07 -6.16 2.60
N GLY A 537 -27.81 -5.89 2.26
CA GLY A 537 -27.35 -5.85 0.87
C GLY A 537 -27.59 -7.18 0.12
N CYS A 538 -27.26 -8.32 0.73
CA CYS A 538 -27.55 -9.63 0.15
C CYS A 538 -29.06 -9.82 -0.11
N ALA A 539 -29.92 -9.45 0.84
CA ALA A 539 -31.37 -9.52 0.67
C ALA A 539 -31.87 -8.59 -0.47
N GLY A 540 -31.30 -7.39 -0.58
CA GLY A 540 -31.60 -6.45 -1.66
C GLY A 540 -31.25 -7.01 -3.04
N VAL A 541 -30.08 -7.64 -3.18
CA VAL A 541 -29.65 -8.30 -4.43
C VAL A 541 -30.54 -9.49 -4.77
N GLU A 542 -30.90 -10.34 -3.80
CA GLU A 542 -31.82 -11.47 -4.02
C GLU A 542 -33.21 -11.00 -4.48
N GLU A 543 -33.75 -9.96 -3.83
CA GLU A 543 -35.02 -9.37 -4.23
C GLU A 543 -34.97 -8.74 -5.62
N ALA A 544 -33.86 -8.08 -5.97
CA ALA A 544 -33.67 -7.51 -7.30
C ALA A 544 -33.57 -8.57 -8.40
N ALA A 545 -32.87 -9.68 -8.14
CA ALA A 545 -32.81 -10.82 -9.05
C ALA A 545 -34.20 -11.48 -9.22
N LYS A 546 -34.95 -11.61 -8.12
CA LYS A 546 -36.32 -12.14 -8.16
C LYS A 546 -37.25 -11.27 -9.01
N LYS A 547 -37.15 -9.93 -8.89
CA LYS A 547 -37.89 -8.99 -9.76
C LYS A 547 -37.53 -9.10 -11.24
N ALA A 548 -36.29 -9.52 -11.53
CA ALA A 548 -35.84 -9.85 -12.88
C ALA A 548 -36.24 -11.27 -13.33
N GLY A 549 -36.93 -12.06 -12.49
CA GLY A 549 -37.37 -13.42 -12.82
C GLY A 549 -36.35 -14.52 -12.51
N HIS A 550 -35.29 -14.21 -11.76
CA HIS A 550 -34.24 -15.16 -11.39
C HIS A 550 -34.28 -15.46 -9.89
N GLU A 551 -34.38 -16.73 -9.53
CA GLU A 551 -34.24 -17.17 -8.15
C GLU A 551 -32.78 -17.50 -7.86
N VAL A 552 -32.16 -16.72 -6.97
CA VAL A 552 -30.76 -16.89 -6.57
C VAL A 552 -30.62 -16.75 -5.06
N THR A 553 -29.59 -17.36 -4.50
CA THR A 553 -29.17 -17.14 -3.12
C THR A 553 -27.80 -16.48 -3.15
N VAL A 554 -27.69 -15.31 -2.53
CA VAL A 554 -26.43 -14.60 -2.32
C VAL A 554 -25.78 -15.19 -1.08
N PRO A 555 -24.55 -15.75 -1.20
CA PRO A 555 -23.84 -16.29 -0.05
C PRO A 555 -23.64 -15.24 1.04
N PHE A 556 -23.73 -15.68 2.29
CA PHE A 556 -23.53 -14.82 3.46
C PHE A 556 -22.82 -15.62 4.56
N SER A 557 -21.74 -15.06 5.07
CA SER A 557 -20.99 -15.62 6.20
C SER A 557 -21.12 -14.67 7.40
N PRO A 558 -21.75 -15.06 8.52
CA PRO A 558 -21.79 -14.24 9.73
C PRO A 558 -20.43 -14.23 10.43
N GLY A 559 -20.30 -13.41 11.47
CA GLY A 559 -19.11 -13.31 12.32
C GLY A 559 -18.43 -11.95 12.32
N ARG A 560 -18.93 -10.97 11.55
CA ARG A 560 -18.45 -9.59 11.70
C ARG A 560 -18.83 -9.05 13.07
N MET A 561 -18.05 -8.12 13.58
CA MET A 561 -18.30 -7.47 14.87
C MET A 561 -18.37 -5.96 14.70
N ASP A 562 -18.89 -5.27 15.72
CA ASP A 562 -19.09 -3.83 15.70
C ASP A 562 -17.93 -3.13 16.45
N ALA A 563 -17.09 -2.37 15.74
CA ALA A 563 -16.01 -1.59 16.33
C ALA A 563 -16.56 -0.36 17.07
N SER A 564 -15.84 0.16 18.07
CA SER A 564 -16.20 1.41 18.74
C SER A 564 -15.53 2.64 18.11
N GLN A 565 -15.94 3.84 18.53
CA GLN A 565 -15.30 5.08 18.08
C GLN A 565 -13.87 5.19 18.60
N GLU A 566 -13.60 4.72 19.82
CA GLU A 566 -12.27 4.67 20.43
C GLU A 566 -11.32 3.72 19.68
N GLN A 567 -11.87 2.72 18.98
CA GLN A 567 -11.15 1.80 18.09
C GLN A 567 -11.06 2.32 16.64
N THR A 568 -11.43 3.58 16.39
CA THR A 568 -11.49 4.19 15.05
C THR A 568 -10.84 5.58 15.09
N ASP A 569 -9.56 5.64 14.72
CA ASP A 569 -8.85 6.90 14.61
C ASP A 569 -9.31 7.70 13.38
N VAL A 570 -10.03 8.79 13.64
CA VAL A 570 -10.60 9.66 12.62
C VAL A 570 -9.55 10.12 11.61
N ALA A 571 -8.36 10.53 12.07
CA ALA A 571 -7.31 11.04 11.18
C ALA A 571 -6.82 9.95 10.21
N SER A 572 -6.63 8.72 10.70
CA SER A 572 -6.25 7.59 9.86
C SER A 572 -7.33 7.14 8.88
N PHE A 573 -8.62 7.37 9.16
CA PHE A 573 -9.72 6.94 8.30
C PHE A 573 -10.07 7.94 7.20
N VAL A 574 -9.67 9.21 7.32
CA VAL A 574 -9.90 10.24 6.28
C VAL A 574 -9.33 9.82 4.92
N VAL A 575 -8.19 9.12 4.88
CA VAL A 575 -7.57 8.67 3.61
C VAL A 575 -8.35 7.55 2.92
N LEU A 576 -9.33 6.96 3.58
CA LEU A 576 -10.23 5.96 2.98
C LEU A 576 -11.48 6.61 2.36
N GLU A 577 -11.70 7.93 2.54
CA GLU A 577 -12.79 8.64 1.89
C GLU A 577 -12.61 8.59 0.36
N PRO A 578 -13.54 7.99 -0.39
CA PRO A 578 -13.45 7.93 -1.85
C PRO A 578 -13.50 9.34 -2.46
N LYS A 579 -12.44 9.72 -3.19
CA LYS A 579 -12.44 10.93 -4.04
C LYS A 579 -13.37 10.76 -5.26
N ALA A 580 -13.44 9.54 -5.77
CA ALA A 580 -14.38 9.10 -6.77
C ALA A 580 -14.82 7.66 -6.46
N ASP A 581 -16.06 7.34 -6.79
CA ASP A 581 -16.62 5.99 -6.72
C ASP A 581 -17.47 5.76 -7.98
N GLY A 582 -16.83 5.22 -9.03
CA GLY A 582 -17.50 4.93 -10.30
C GLY A 582 -18.65 3.91 -10.17
N PHE A 583 -18.64 3.05 -9.14
CA PHE A 583 -19.72 2.11 -8.89
C PHE A 583 -21.00 2.82 -8.43
N ARG A 584 -20.89 3.95 -7.76
CA ARG A 584 -22.02 4.83 -7.39
C ARG A 584 -22.10 6.13 -8.20
N ASN A 585 -21.40 6.18 -9.34
CA ASN A 585 -21.33 7.34 -10.25
C ASN A 585 -21.01 8.67 -9.53
N TYR A 586 -20.09 8.62 -8.55
CA TYR A 586 -19.72 9.75 -7.71
C TYR A 586 -18.31 10.24 -8.02
N GLN A 587 -18.16 11.57 -8.02
CA GLN A 587 -16.87 12.24 -8.07
C GLN A 587 -16.97 13.53 -7.26
N LYS A 588 -16.18 13.66 -6.20
CA LYS A 588 -16.24 14.79 -5.25
C LYS A 588 -15.93 16.13 -5.90
N THR A 589 -14.98 16.13 -6.83
CA THR A 589 -14.61 17.30 -7.64
C THR A 589 -13.90 16.87 -8.92
N ARG A 590 -13.65 17.80 -9.83
CA ARG A 590 -12.83 17.54 -11.01
C ARG A 590 -11.38 17.26 -10.63
N TYR A 591 -10.83 16.17 -11.14
CA TYR A 591 -9.43 15.80 -10.97
C TYR A 591 -8.69 15.89 -12.32
N ALA A 592 -7.36 15.94 -12.27
CA ALA A 592 -6.51 15.86 -13.46
C ALA A 592 -6.56 14.47 -14.12
N VAL A 593 -6.71 13.43 -13.28
CA VAL A 593 -6.91 12.03 -13.70
C VAL A 593 -8.35 11.83 -14.14
N SER A 594 -8.55 11.06 -15.21
CA SER A 594 -9.89 10.79 -15.75
C SER A 594 -10.72 9.90 -14.81
N ALA A 595 -12.05 10.00 -14.88
CA ALA A 595 -12.93 9.26 -13.98
C ALA A 595 -12.84 7.72 -14.20
N GLU A 596 -12.59 7.28 -15.44
CA GLU A 596 -12.39 5.87 -15.77
C GLU A 596 -11.05 5.32 -15.27
N GLU A 597 -10.00 6.14 -15.16
CA GLU A 597 -8.74 5.75 -14.50
C GLU A 597 -8.94 5.61 -12.99
N LEU A 598 -9.69 6.53 -12.37
CA LEU A 598 -10.05 6.42 -10.95
C LEU A 598 -10.93 5.19 -10.66
N LEU A 599 -11.81 4.81 -11.59
CA LEU A 599 -12.59 3.56 -11.49
C LEU A 599 -11.67 2.33 -11.50
N ILE A 600 -10.69 2.27 -12.40
CA ILE A 600 -9.73 1.17 -12.45
C ILE A 600 -8.88 1.13 -11.19
N ASP A 601 -8.38 2.28 -10.73
CA ASP A 601 -7.63 2.38 -9.49
C ASP A 601 -8.44 1.80 -8.33
N LYS A 602 -9.71 2.21 -8.20
CA LYS A 602 -10.62 1.68 -7.18
C LYS A 602 -10.87 0.18 -7.33
N ALA A 603 -11.09 -0.30 -8.54
CA ALA A 603 -11.31 -1.72 -8.82
C ALA A 603 -10.08 -2.56 -8.45
N GLN A 604 -8.86 -2.05 -8.70
CA GLN A 604 -7.63 -2.72 -8.29
C GLN A 604 -7.50 -2.79 -6.76
N LEU A 605 -7.83 -1.71 -6.04
CA LEU A 605 -7.87 -1.74 -4.57
C LEU A 605 -8.88 -2.75 -4.05
N LEU A 606 -10.00 -2.96 -4.74
CA LEU A 606 -10.98 -4.01 -4.42
C LEU A 606 -10.60 -5.41 -4.94
N LYS A 607 -9.39 -5.58 -5.49
CA LYS A 607 -8.88 -6.82 -6.09
C LYS A 607 -9.79 -7.39 -7.17
N LEU A 608 -10.49 -6.54 -7.91
CA LEU A 608 -11.39 -6.94 -8.98
C LEU A 608 -10.61 -7.13 -10.28
N THR A 609 -11.01 -8.14 -11.04
CA THR A 609 -10.64 -8.30 -12.44
C THR A 609 -11.49 -7.39 -13.32
N ALA A 610 -11.07 -7.16 -14.57
CA ALA A 610 -11.88 -6.37 -15.52
C ALA A 610 -13.31 -6.93 -15.72
N PRO A 611 -13.55 -8.26 -15.82
CA PRO A 611 -14.91 -8.81 -15.87
C PRO A 611 -15.74 -8.59 -14.60
N GLU A 612 -15.13 -8.73 -13.41
CA GLU A 612 -15.82 -8.50 -12.14
C GLU A 612 -16.18 -7.02 -11.95
N MET A 613 -15.26 -6.10 -12.30
CA MET A 613 -15.56 -4.67 -12.31
C MET A 613 -16.71 -4.35 -13.27
N THR A 614 -16.67 -4.91 -14.48
CA THR A 614 -17.69 -4.68 -15.51
C THR A 614 -19.07 -5.13 -15.03
N VAL A 615 -19.21 -6.36 -14.54
CA VAL A 615 -20.51 -6.89 -14.10
C VAL A 615 -21.07 -6.09 -12.92
N LEU A 616 -20.22 -5.65 -12.00
CA LEU A 616 -20.62 -4.80 -10.88
C LEU A 616 -21.12 -3.43 -11.36
N ILE A 617 -20.45 -2.77 -12.31
CA ILE A 617 -20.94 -1.50 -12.87
C ILE A 617 -22.34 -1.67 -13.47
N GLY A 618 -22.54 -2.67 -14.32
CA GLY A 618 -23.83 -2.91 -14.95
C GLY A 618 -24.94 -3.15 -13.92
N GLY A 619 -24.68 -3.98 -12.91
CA GLY A 619 -25.63 -4.26 -11.84
C GLY A 619 -25.93 -3.05 -10.96
N MET A 620 -24.91 -2.35 -10.48
CA MET A 620 -25.08 -1.16 -9.63
C MET A 620 -25.92 -0.08 -10.34
N ARG A 621 -25.75 0.10 -11.65
CA ARG A 621 -26.59 1.02 -12.43
C ARG A 621 -28.06 0.64 -12.46
N VAL A 622 -28.39 -0.62 -12.76
CA VAL A 622 -29.81 -1.05 -12.81
C VAL A 622 -30.45 -1.14 -11.43
N LEU A 623 -29.64 -1.26 -10.37
CA LEU A 623 -30.09 -1.22 -8.97
C LEU A 623 -30.32 0.21 -8.44
N ASP A 624 -30.07 1.24 -9.25
CA ASP A 624 -30.30 2.66 -8.94
C ASP A 624 -29.49 3.15 -7.72
N THR A 625 -28.23 2.70 -7.59
CA THR A 625 -27.37 2.98 -6.43
C THR A 625 -26.46 4.20 -6.61
N ASN A 626 -26.82 5.12 -7.49
CA ASN A 626 -26.01 6.31 -7.73
C ASN A 626 -26.14 7.30 -6.56
N VAL A 627 -25.03 7.95 -6.19
CA VAL A 627 -25.09 9.05 -5.20
C VAL A 627 -26.00 10.16 -5.73
N GLY A 628 -26.89 10.67 -4.88
CA GLY A 628 -27.88 11.68 -5.22
C GLY A 628 -29.02 11.18 -6.10
N HIS A 629 -29.19 9.86 -6.27
CA HIS A 629 -30.21 9.24 -7.14
C HIS A 629 -30.17 9.77 -8.59
N THR A 630 -28.97 10.13 -9.07
CA THR A 630 -28.80 10.65 -10.43
C THR A 630 -29.11 9.57 -11.47
N ARG A 631 -29.68 9.97 -12.62
CA ARG A 631 -30.05 9.03 -13.70
C ARG A 631 -28.89 8.66 -14.63
N HIS A 632 -27.67 9.11 -14.34
CA HIS A 632 -26.52 8.84 -15.18
C HIS A 632 -26.16 7.36 -15.20
N GLY A 633 -26.13 6.76 -16.38
CA GLY A 633 -25.82 5.33 -16.54
C GLY A 633 -26.97 4.38 -16.20
N VAL A 634 -28.12 4.86 -15.69
CA VAL A 634 -29.27 4.03 -15.34
C VAL A 634 -30.05 3.66 -16.62
N PHE A 635 -29.41 2.89 -17.50
CA PHE A 635 -29.97 2.51 -18.80
C PHE A 635 -30.94 1.33 -18.65
N THR A 636 -32.01 1.54 -17.89
CA THR A 636 -33.10 0.58 -17.72
C THR A 636 -34.42 1.32 -17.48
N LYS A 637 -35.52 0.65 -17.83
CA LYS A 637 -36.89 1.09 -17.49
C LYS A 637 -37.45 0.39 -16.26
N ARG A 638 -36.68 -0.51 -15.63
CA ARG A 638 -37.06 -1.27 -14.44
C ARG A 638 -36.02 -1.13 -13.31
N PRO A 639 -35.72 0.11 -12.84
CA PRO A 639 -34.76 0.30 -11.75
C PRO A 639 -35.10 -0.57 -10.51
N GLY A 640 -34.07 -1.11 -9.87
CA GLY A 640 -34.20 -2.05 -8.75
C GLY A 640 -34.46 -3.50 -9.16
N SER A 641 -34.40 -3.84 -10.45
CA SER A 641 -34.39 -5.23 -10.96
C SER A 641 -33.00 -5.55 -11.51
N LEU A 642 -32.41 -6.68 -11.12
CA LEU A 642 -31.05 -7.04 -11.53
C LEU A 642 -31.05 -7.67 -12.94
N THR A 643 -30.93 -6.83 -13.95
CA THR A 643 -30.96 -7.20 -15.38
C THR A 643 -29.68 -6.74 -16.09
N ASN A 644 -29.39 -7.31 -17.26
CA ASN A 644 -28.30 -6.87 -18.11
C ASN A 644 -28.64 -5.61 -18.95
N ASP A 645 -29.73 -4.90 -18.63
CA ASP A 645 -30.26 -3.77 -19.40
C ASP A 645 -29.21 -2.68 -19.64
N PHE A 646 -28.31 -2.44 -18.68
CA PHE A 646 -27.21 -1.48 -18.84
C PHE A 646 -26.41 -1.74 -20.12
N PHE A 647 -25.96 -2.97 -20.34
CA PHE A 647 -25.11 -3.32 -21.47
C PHE A 647 -25.90 -3.35 -22.78
N VAL A 648 -27.12 -3.89 -22.74
CA VAL A 648 -28.01 -3.95 -23.91
C VAL A 648 -28.27 -2.54 -24.45
N ASN A 649 -28.59 -1.60 -23.57
CA ASN A 649 -28.92 -0.23 -23.96
C ASN A 649 -27.68 0.63 -24.26
N LEU A 650 -26.54 0.37 -23.60
CA LEU A 650 -25.26 1.03 -23.92
C LEU A 650 -24.80 0.71 -25.34
N LEU A 651 -24.95 -0.55 -25.76
CA LEU A 651 -24.49 -1.03 -27.07
C LEU A 651 -25.56 -0.93 -28.18
N ASP A 652 -26.77 -0.44 -27.87
CA ASP A 652 -27.81 -0.20 -28.87
C ASP A 652 -27.38 0.90 -29.85
N MET A 653 -27.11 0.52 -31.10
CA MET A 653 -26.76 1.44 -32.18
C MET A 653 -27.91 2.36 -32.60
N GLY A 654 -29.14 2.11 -32.15
CA GLY A 654 -30.25 3.07 -32.22
C GLY A 654 -30.02 4.33 -31.38
N THR A 655 -29.04 4.30 -30.46
CA THR A 655 -28.62 5.45 -29.65
C THR A 655 -27.33 6.07 -30.21
N GLU A 656 -27.28 7.39 -30.26
CA GLU A 656 -26.09 8.20 -30.56
C GLU A 656 -25.68 8.98 -29.32
N TRP A 657 -24.42 8.84 -28.92
CA TRP A 657 -23.85 9.53 -27.77
C TRP A 657 -23.15 10.82 -28.19
N LYS A 658 -23.47 11.92 -27.50
CA LYS A 658 -22.84 13.24 -27.67
C LYS A 658 -22.40 13.77 -26.32
N ALA A 659 -21.26 14.46 -26.29
CA ALA A 659 -20.84 15.15 -25.08
C ALA A 659 -21.82 16.31 -24.80
N ALA A 660 -22.32 16.40 -23.56
CA ALA A 660 -23.23 17.47 -23.13
C ALA A 660 -22.50 18.83 -23.01
N SER A 661 -21.18 18.80 -22.90
CA SER A 661 -20.32 19.99 -22.84
C SER A 661 -18.93 19.71 -23.42
N LYS A 662 -18.13 20.77 -23.62
CA LYS A 662 -16.74 20.65 -24.10
C LYS A 662 -15.84 19.85 -23.16
N ASP A 663 -16.16 19.81 -21.87
CA ASP A 663 -15.38 19.06 -20.88
C ASP A 663 -15.55 17.53 -21.00
N ALA A 664 -16.56 17.05 -21.75
CA ALA A 664 -16.78 15.64 -22.05
C ALA A 664 -16.77 14.71 -20.81
N ASN A 665 -17.38 15.18 -19.71
CA ASN A 665 -17.59 14.40 -18.49
C ASN A 665 -19.02 13.86 -18.35
N LEU A 666 -19.96 14.50 -19.04
CA LEU A 666 -21.37 14.11 -19.14
C LEU A 666 -21.75 13.97 -20.61
N PHE A 667 -22.58 12.99 -20.92
CA PHE A 667 -22.98 12.63 -22.25
C PHE A 667 -24.49 12.39 -22.33
N GLU A 668 -25.05 12.74 -23.48
CA GLU A 668 -26.45 12.54 -23.82
C GLU A 668 -26.56 11.49 -24.92
N GLY A 669 -27.39 10.47 -24.68
CA GLY A 669 -27.71 9.41 -25.62
C GLY A 669 -29.04 9.71 -26.29
N HIS A 670 -29.03 10.04 -27.58
CA HIS A 670 -30.23 10.37 -28.35
C HIS A 670 -30.63 9.24 -29.28
N ASN A 671 -31.93 9.07 -29.50
CA ASN A 671 -32.44 8.22 -30.58
C ASN A 671 -31.93 8.75 -31.94
N ARG A 672 -31.19 7.93 -32.70
CA ARG A 672 -30.63 8.34 -33.99
C ARG A 672 -31.67 8.80 -35.01
N ARG A 673 -32.89 8.27 -34.95
CA ARG A 673 -33.96 8.58 -35.92
C ARG A 673 -34.75 9.81 -35.53
N THR A 674 -35.11 9.94 -34.24
CA THR A 674 -36.02 11.00 -33.76
C THR A 674 -35.29 12.18 -33.12
N GLY A 675 -34.02 12.01 -32.73
CA GLY A 675 -33.27 12.99 -31.94
C GLY A 675 -33.68 13.07 -30.47
N GLU A 676 -34.67 12.29 -30.03
CA GLU A 676 -35.18 12.29 -28.66
C GLU A 676 -34.12 11.81 -27.67
N LEU A 677 -33.95 12.54 -26.56
CA LEU A 677 -33.06 12.15 -25.47
C LEU A 677 -33.57 10.85 -24.83
N ARG A 678 -32.75 9.79 -24.86
CA ARG A 678 -33.05 8.50 -24.22
C ARG A 678 -32.39 8.39 -22.86
N TRP A 679 -31.11 8.73 -22.79
CA TRP A 679 -30.26 8.45 -21.64
C TRP A 679 -29.25 9.57 -21.38
N THR A 680 -28.75 9.62 -20.16
CA THR A 680 -27.53 10.40 -19.84
C THR A 680 -26.52 9.48 -19.19
N GLY A 681 -25.23 9.70 -19.42
CA GLY A 681 -24.15 8.89 -18.84
C GLY A 681 -22.89 9.70 -18.63
N THR A 682 -22.04 9.25 -17.72
CA THR A 682 -20.72 9.82 -17.46
C THR A 682 -19.64 9.02 -18.17
N ARG A 683 -18.38 9.44 -18.00
CA ARG A 683 -17.23 8.70 -18.53
C ARG A 683 -17.16 7.26 -18.00
N VAL A 684 -17.49 7.05 -16.72
CA VAL A 684 -17.47 5.71 -16.12
C VAL A 684 -18.55 4.79 -16.69
N ASP A 685 -19.59 5.34 -17.31
CA ASP A 685 -20.62 4.57 -17.99
C ASP A 685 -20.19 4.23 -19.42
N LEU A 686 -19.76 5.25 -20.18
CA LEU A 686 -19.46 5.09 -21.61
C LEU A 686 -18.14 4.39 -21.90
N ILE A 687 -17.21 4.33 -20.94
CA ILE A 687 -15.94 3.64 -21.15
C ILE A 687 -16.13 2.15 -21.51
N PHE A 688 -17.20 1.54 -21.01
CA PHE A 688 -17.60 0.16 -21.29
C PHE A 688 -18.15 -0.06 -22.70
N GLY A 689 -18.44 1.00 -23.46
CA GLY A 689 -18.75 0.96 -24.89
C GLY A 689 -17.62 1.49 -25.78
N SER A 690 -16.53 2.01 -25.19
CA SER A 690 -15.45 2.71 -25.89
C SER A 690 -14.13 1.96 -25.86
N ASN A 691 -13.63 1.59 -24.68
CA ASN A 691 -12.40 0.81 -24.55
C ASN A 691 -12.63 -0.59 -25.15
N SER A 692 -11.78 -1.01 -26.09
CA SER A 692 -12.01 -2.24 -26.87
C SER A 692 -12.09 -3.51 -26.02
N GLN A 693 -11.32 -3.61 -24.94
CA GLN A 693 -11.36 -4.76 -24.02
C GLN A 693 -12.61 -4.73 -23.13
N LEU A 694 -12.92 -3.58 -22.53
CA LEU A 694 -14.14 -3.46 -21.71
C LEU A 694 -15.40 -3.65 -22.56
N ARG A 695 -15.42 -3.13 -23.78
CA ARG A 695 -16.51 -3.34 -24.73
C ARG A 695 -16.69 -4.80 -25.08
N ALA A 696 -15.61 -5.56 -25.32
CA ALA A 696 -15.72 -7.00 -25.56
C ALA A 696 -16.33 -7.75 -24.37
N ILE A 697 -16.05 -7.34 -23.14
CA ILE A 697 -16.70 -7.88 -21.93
C ILE A 697 -18.18 -7.46 -21.88
N SER A 698 -18.49 -6.19 -22.18
CA SER A 698 -19.86 -5.69 -22.26
C SER A 698 -20.71 -6.44 -23.29
N GLU A 699 -20.13 -6.82 -24.42
CA GLU A 699 -20.80 -7.59 -25.48
C GLU A 699 -21.23 -8.98 -24.99
N VAL A 700 -20.43 -9.62 -24.12
CA VAL A 700 -20.83 -10.86 -23.45
C VAL A 700 -22.09 -10.64 -22.62
N TYR A 701 -22.13 -9.61 -21.77
CA TYR A 701 -23.29 -9.37 -20.92
C TYR A 701 -24.48 -8.75 -21.66
N ALA A 702 -24.29 -8.10 -22.81
CA ALA A 702 -25.37 -7.61 -23.67
C ALA A 702 -26.02 -8.70 -24.54
N SER A 703 -25.41 -9.88 -24.63
CA SER A 703 -25.91 -10.97 -25.46
C SER A 703 -27.24 -11.51 -24.92
N ALA A 704 -28.11 -11.97 -25.83
CA ALA A 704 -29.47 -12.38 -25.50
C ALA A 704 -29.55 -13.61 -24.57
N ASP A 705 -28.49 -14.43 -24.51
CA ASP A 705 -28.35 -15.59 -23.64
C ASP A 705 -27.67 -15.29 -22.29
N ALA A 706 -27.26 -14.04 -22.07
CA ALA A 706 -26.39 -13.69 -20.95
C ALA A 706 -27.12 -13.29 -19.67
N GLU A 707 -28.45 -13.14 -19.66
CA GLU A 707 -29.19 -12.62 -18.49
C GLU A 707 -28.93 -13.44 -17.23
N LYS A 708 -29.04 -14.78 -17.31
CA LYS A 708 -28.74 -15.68 -16.19
C LYS A 708 -27.26 -15.61 -15.77
N LYS A 709 -26.35 -15.56 -16.75
CA LYS A 709 -24.91 -15.46 -16.50
C LYS A 709 -24.56 -14.15 -15.78
N PHE A 710 -25.14 -13.04 -16.23
CA PHE A 710 -24.97 -11.72 -15.63
C PHE A 710 -25.39 -11.72 -14.15
N VAL A 711 -26.55 -12.28 -13.82
CA VAL A 711 -27.00 -12.39 -12.42
C VAL A 711 -26.02 -13.23 -11.59
N GLN A 712 -25.58 -14.39 -12.09
CA GLN A 712 -24.64 -15.27 -11.38
C GLN A 712 -23.27 -14.60 -11.15
N ASP A 713 -22.72 -13.96 -12.18
CA ASP A 713 -21.43 -13.28 -12.10
C ASP A 713 -21.51 -12.02 -11.21
N PHE A 714 -22.63 -11.29 -11.24
CA PHE A 714 -22.88 -10.18 -10.32
C PHE A 714 -22.90 -10.66 -8.87
N VAL A 715 -23.62 -11.73 -8.57
CA VAL A 715 -23.68 -12.32 -7.21
C VAL A 715 -22.30 -12.78 -6.75
N ALA A 716 -21.51 -13.39 -7.63
CA ALA A 716 -20.15 -13.81 -7.31
C ALA A 716 -19.23 -12.62 -7.00
N ALA A 717 -19.24 -11.59 -7.84
CA ALA A 717 -18.46 -10.38 -7.64
C ALA A 717 -18.91 -9.58 -6.39
N TRP A 718 -20.21 -9.50 -6.15
CA TRP A 718 -20.78 -8.91 -4.94
C TRP A 718 -20.29 -9.64 -3.68
N ASN A 719 -20.44 -10.96 -3.66
CA ASN A 719 -19.99 -11.78 -2.54
C ASN A 719 -18.48 -11.65 -2.28
N LYS A 720 -17.67 -11.55 -3.34
CA LYS A 720 -16.24 -11.27 -3.21
C LYS A 720 -15.99 -9.96 -2.47
N VAL A 721 -16.58 -8.85 -2.92
CA VAL A 721 -16.40 -7.52 -2.30
C VAL A 721 -16.84 -7.51 -0.84
N MET A 722 -17.99 -8.13 -0.54
CA MET A 722 -18.51 -8.20 0.84
C MET A 722 -17.60 -8.99 1.79
N ASN A 723 -16.68 -9.83 1.29
CA ASN A 723 -15.81 -10.67 2.10
C ASN A 723 -14.31 -10.32 1.99
N LEU A 724 -13.94 -9.21 1.35
CA LEU A 724 -12.53 -8.81 1.18
C LEU A 724 -11.76 -8.62 2.51
N ASP A 725 -12.47 -8.28 3.58
CA ASP A 725 -11.93 -8.04 4.93
C ASP A 725 -12.13 -9.21 5.91
N ARG A 726 -12.69 -10.33 5.43
CA ARG A 726 -13.03 -11.51 6.27
C ARG A 726 -11.84 -12.42 6.52
N PHE A 727 -10.76 -11.83 7.03
CA PHE A 727 -9.54 -12.54 7.41
C PHE A 727 -9.72 -13.46 8.63
N ASP A 728 -10.81 -13.29 9.37
CA ASP A 728 -11.23 -14.17 10.46
C ASP A 728 -11.73 -15.54 9.97
N LEU A 729 -12.17 -15.62 8.71
CA LEU A 729 -12.56 -16.88 8.08
C LEU A 729 -11.32 -17.60 7.56
N THR A 730 -11.22 -18.91 7.82
CA THR A 730 -10.23 -19.76 7.14
C THR A 730 -10.48 -19.71 5.64
N ARG A 731 -9.44 -19.45 4.83
CA ARG A 731 -9.52 -19.66 3.38
C ARG A 731 -9.99 -21.10 3.16
N SER A 732 -11.14 -21.25 2.51
CA SER A 732 -11.70 -22.57 2.15
C SER A 732 -11.17 -23.03 0.81
#